data_AF-A0A198AP30-F1
#
_entry.id   AF-A0A198AP30-F1
#
_cell.length_a   1.000
_cell.length_b   1.000
_cell.length_c   1.000
_cell.angle_alpha   90.00
_cell.angle_beta   90.00
_cell.angle_gamma   90.00
#
_symmetry.space_group_name_H-M   'P 1'
#
loop_
_entity.id
_entity.type
_entity.pdbx_description
1 polymer ?
#
loop_
_entity_poly.entity_id
_entity_poly.type
_entity_poly.pdbx_seq_one_letter_code
_entity_poly.pdbx_strand_id
1 'polypeptide(L)'
;MNVSLIGAPSNTTVGKFVFLYNQTSFEYISTTSAKSSVSIVGENNEPGKASVVITDSTGGLTQNSTILTLAFKAKVATDLSGITGSVELGLSDGSTIMTQAASIPFQISGIIQGDLNGNNVLDVGDLSLLINYFGIDSSNLNWGVVSPADFNNDGIINIADLAYLGKKIVFDNGQPFELMEADIMGIQNAMAAGKLTSVQLVQMYLDRIAAYDKQGPTIKSLITINPNAAAIAASLDQERKDNGPRGLLHGIPIIVKDNYDTVDMPTSAGCTCLADNQPVSDSFMIKKLKDAGAIILAKANLSEFAINTDTNSSLGGQTKNPYVLTQNPGGSSGGTGASIAANFGVAGLGTDTGGSIRIPSSYNSIVGIRPTIGLTSRDGIIPLALSQDVGGPMARTVADAAILLDTVSGYDPNDIVTASSIGKKPTSYTNYLLKDGLKGARVGLVTNSSVIGTNKDVLALLNKAAESMREQGAVVTNVYIPNADTIVSYSSLSAYEFKYNLNDYLSNKRLVDPSSLRYHSLTDIVNSQTDFLSSLKSTLTTRDTVAPLDTNQAYKDILLFRTRMTQQSLLGLMANNNLDVLLYPATTTPTSGGNANRLSPFSGFPAISVPAGYATNGTPIAIELLARPYEEGELIKIGYSYEQATHNRVAPKSVPALP
;
A
#
# COMPACT_ATOMS: atom_id res chain seq x y z
N MET A 1 12.30 8.87 -30.05
CA MET A 1 12.11 9.68 -28.83
C MET A 1 10.90 10.57 -29.02
N ASN A 2 9.87 10.42 -28.20
CA ASN A 2 8.66 11.24 -28.26
C ASN A 2 8.79 12.43 -27.30
N VAL A 3 8.43 13.62 -27.74
CA VAL A 3 8.50 14.87 -26.96
C VAL A 3 7.09 15.35 -26.65
N SER A 4 6.82 15.64 -25.38
CA SER A 4 5.54 16.19 -24.89
C SER A 4 5.82 17.39 -23.99
N LEU A 5 4.90 18.36 -23.93
CA LEU A 5 4.96 19.48 -22.98
C LEU A 5 4.00 19.25 -21.82
N ILE A 6 4.47 19.50 -20.59
CA ILE A 6 3.66 19.45 -19.37
C ILE A 6 3.61 20.87 -18.81
N GLY A 7 2.41 21.43 -18.62
CA GLY A 7 2.22 22.76 -18.02
C GLY A 7 2.42 23.98 -18.94
N ALA A 8 2.43 23.81 -20.27
CA ALA A 8 2.51 24.93 -21.20
C ALA A 8 1.21 25.79 -21.23
N PRO A 9 1.31 27.13 -21.37
CA PRO A 9 0.14 28.00 -21.54
C PRO A 9 -0.70 27.66 -22.76
N SER A 10 -2.02 27.86 -22.65
CA SER A 10 -3.02 27.49 -23.67
C SER A 10 -2.98 28.31 -24.96
N ASN A 11 -2.12 29.33 -25.06
CA ASN A 11 -1.95 30.22 -26.22
C ASN A 11 -0.55 30.10 -26.86
N THR A 12 0.19 29.03 -26.55
CA THR A 12 1.53 28.79 -27.09
C THR A 12 1.44 28.36 -28.56
N THR A 13 2.01 29.17 -29.46
CA THR A 13 1.96 28.94 -30.92
C THR A 13 3.31 28.54 -31.50
N VAL A 14 4.43 28.83 -30.80
CA VAL A 14 5.79 28.54 -31.26
C VAL A 14 6.58 27.86 -30.15
N GLY A 15 7.33 26.82 -30.48
CA GLY A 15 8.26 26.17 -29.56
C GLY A 15 9.61 25.94 -30.21
N LYS A 16 10.69 26.35 -29.55
CA LYS A 16 12.07 26.03 -29.93
C LYS A 16 12.65 25.05 -28.92
N PHE A 17 12.95 23.86 -29.39
CA PHE A 17 13.51 22.77 -28.61
C PHE A 17 14.99 22.64 -28.94
N VAL A 18 15.83 22.52 -27.92
CA VAL A 18 17.27 22.29 -28.06
C VAL A 18 17.61 21.03 -27.32
N PHE A 19 18.20 20.06 -28.00
CA PHE A 19 18.61 18.78 -27.46
C PHE A 19 20.12 18.66 -27.57
N LEU A 20 20.82 18.66 -26.44
CA LEU A 20 22.23 18.31 -26.38
C LEU A 20 22.35 16.79 -26.31
N TYR A 21 23.34 16.20 -26.95
CA TYR A 21 23.58 14.77 -26.88
C TYR A 21 25.07 14.44 -26.96
N ASN A 22 25.48 13.36 -26.28
CA ASN A 22 26.86 12.88 -26.36
C ASN A 22 27.14 12.30 -27.76
N GLN A 23 28.03 12.94 -28.51
CA GLN A 23 28.38 12.57 -29.88
C GLN A 23 29.10 11.23 -30.01
N THR A 24 29.74 10.77 -28.93
CA THR A 24 30.37 9.45 -28.90
C THR A 24 29.33 8.34 -28.83
N SER A 25 28.16 8.63 -28.25
CA SER A 25 27.10 7.65 -28.00
C SER A 25 25.93 7.76 -28.97
N PHE A 26 25.72 8.91 -29.61
CA PHE A 26 24.54 9.18 -30.44
C PHE A 26 24.83 9.95 -31.72
N GLU A 27 23.99 9.70 -32.71
CA GLU A 27 23.85 10.48 -33.93
C GLU A 27 22.39 10.86 -34.12
N TYR A 28 22.10 12.15 -34.25
CA TYR A 28 20.76 12.64 -34.55
C TYR A 28 20.42 12.35 -36.03
N ILE A 29 19.22 11.81 -36.28
CA ILE A 29 18.78 11.37 -37.61
C ILE A 29 17.73 12.31 -38.18
N SER A 30 16.62 12.54 -37.48
CA SER A 30 15.52 13.35 -37.97
C SER A 30 14.53 13.76 -36.88
N THR A 31 13.68 14.74 -37.18
CA THR A 31 12.45 15.01 -36.41
C THR A 31 11.23 14.87 -37.31
N THR A 32 10.16 14.29 -36.78
CA THR A 32 8.84 14.31 -37.38
C THR A 32 7.82 14.93 -36.45
N SER A 33 6.82 15.59 -37.02
CA SER A 33 5.67 16.04 -36.25
C SER A 33 4.80 14.86 -35.88
N ALA A 34 4.38 14.77 -34.63
CA ALA A 34 3.46 13.74 -34.15
C ALA A 34 1.98 14.14 -34.30
N LYS A 35 1.70 15.38 -34.75
CA LYS A 35 0.35 15.93 -34.91
C LYS A 35 0.20 16.68 -36.21
N SER A 36 -0.96 16.56 -36.84
CA SER A 36 -1.28 17.30 -38.05
C SER A 36 -1.35 18.83 -37.84
N SER A 37 -1.63 19.29 -36.62
CA SER A 37 -1.69 20.72 -36.29
C SER A 37 -0.31 21.38 -36.10
N VAL A 38 0.73 20.56 -35.90
CA VAL A 38 2.10 20.98 -35.60
C VAL A 38 2.96 20.86 -36.85
N SER A 39 3.60 21.96 -37.23
CA SER A 39 4.53 22.03 -38.36
C SER A 39 5.94 22.32 -37.87
N ILE A 40 6.93 21.61 -38.41
CA ILE A 40 8.35 21.91 -38.20
C ILE A 40 8.72 23.03 -39.16
N VAL A 41 9.12 24.18 -38.63
CA VAL A 41 9.47 25.38 -39.41
C VAL A 41 10.97 25.67 -39.44
N GLY A 42 11.74 24.95 -38.62
CA GLY A 42 13.20 24.99 -38.64
C GLY A 42 13.79 23.78 -37.93
N GLU A 43 14.85 23.22 -38.50
CA GLU A 43 15.61 22.11 -37.92
C GLU A 43 17.10 22.38 -38.18
N ASN A 44 17.91 22.33 -37.13
CA ASN A 44 19.36 22.44 -37.22
C ASN A 44 20.00 21.27 -36.47
N ASN A 45 21.01 20.66 -37.08
CA ASN A 45 21.76 19.56 -36.51
C ASN A 45 23.24 19.92 -36.51
N GLU A 46 23.75 20.25 -35.34
CA GLU A 46 25.17 20.44 -35.08
C GLU A 46 25.69 19.22 -34.30
N PRO A 47 26.98 18.86 -34.44
CA PRO A 47 27.55 17.81 -33.63
C PRO A 47 27.22 18.04 -32.15
N GLY A 48 26.48 17.09 -31.55
CA GLY A 48 26.13 17.07 -30.13
C GLY A 48 24.99 18.01 -29.74
N LYS A 49 24.31 18.61 -30.72
CA LYS A 49 23.20 19.52 -30.49
C LYS A 49 22.22 19.51 -31.68
N ALA A 50 21.00 19.07 -31.43
CA ALA A 50 19.87 19.24 -32.35
C ALA A 50 18.99 20.39 -31.87
N SER A 51 18.48 21.21 -32.78
CA SER A 51 17.51 22.26 -32.48
C SER A 51 16.33 22.18 -33.44
N VAL A 52 15.11 22.18 -32.90
CA VAL A 52 13.87 22.07 -33.67
C VAL A 52 12.97 23.25 -33.31
N VAL A 53 12.49 23.97 -34.31
CA VAL A 53 11.50 25.03 -34.18
C VAL A 53 10.19 24.55 -34.81
N ILE A 54 9.12 24.62 -34.03
CA ILE A 54 7.78 24.22 -34.47
C ILE A 54 6.79 25.37 -34.34
N THR A 55 5.72 25.29 -35.13
CA THR A 55 4.53 26.14 -35.00
C THR A 55 3.29 25.27 -34.88
N ASP A 56 2.34 25.64 -34.01
CA ASP A 56 1.02 25.04 -33.93
C ASP A 56 -0.04 25.98 -34.51
N SER A 57 -0.68 25.54 -35.59
CA SER A 57 -1.72 26.29 -36.31
C SER A 57 -3.02 26.46 -35.51
N THR A 58 -3.22 25.68 -34.45
CA THR A 58 -4.43 25.70 -33.61
C THR A 58 -4.25 26.46 -32.30
N GLY A 59 -3.04 26.96 -32.02
CA GLY A 59 -2.76 27.82 -30.87
C GLY A 59 -2.67 27.10 -29.52
N GLY A 60 -2.51 25.77 -29.50
CA GLY A 60 -2.43 25.01 -28.26
C GLY A 60 -1.55 23.78 -28.41
N LEU A 61 -0.22 23.97 -28.31
CA LEU A 61 0.71 22.87 -28.07
C LEU A 61 0.19 22.08 -26.86
N THR A 62 -0.41 20.93 -27.16
CA THR A 62 -1.41 20.31 -26.28
C THR A 62 -0.71 19.58 -25.15
N GLN A 63 -1.08 19.90 -23.91
CA GLN A 63 -0.50 19.31 -22.71
C GLN A 63 -0.62 17.77 -22.73
N ASN A 64 0.40 17.09 -22.19
CA ASN A 64 0.40 15.64 -21.95
C ASN A 64 0.20 14.78 -23.21
N SER A 65 0.66 15.25 -24.38
CA SER A 65 0.60 14.48 -25.62
C SER A 65 1.84 14.73 -26.48
N THR A 66 2.25 13.71 -27.23
CA THR A 66 3.42 13.79 -28.10
C THR A 66 3.21 14.83 -29.18
N ILE A 67 4.13 15.80 -29.27
CA ILE A 67 4.15 16.87 -30.28
C ILE A 67 5.24 16.67 -31.33
N LEU A 68 6.35 16.01 -30.97
CA LEU A 68 7.45 15.67 -31.88
C LEU A 68 7.93 14.25 -31.64
N THR A 69 8.42 13.63 -32.70
CA THR A 69 9.17 12.37 -32.62
C THR A 69 10.57 12.59 -33.20
N LEU A 70 11.59 12.52 -32.35
CA LEU A 70 13.00 12.59 -32.70
C LEU A 70 13.54 11.18 -32.96
N ALA A 71 14.29 11.01 -34.04
CA ALA A 71 15.05 9.80 -34.33
C ALA A 71 16.53 10.03 -34.03
N PHE A 72 17.12 9.13 -33.24
CA PHE A 72 18.56 9.05 -33.00
C PHE A 72 19.01 7.64 -33.36
N LYS A 73 20.25 7.54 -33.84
CA LYS A 73 20.98 6.29 -33.96
C LYS A 73 21.97 6.21 -32.81
N ALA A 74 21.82 5.20 -31.96
CA ALA A 74 22.78 4.91 -30.89
C ALA A 74 24.04 4.28 -31.49
N LYS A 75 25.21 4.72 -31.05
CA LYS A 75 26.53 4.20 -31.43
C LYS A 75 27.05 3.15 -30.44
N VAL A 76 26.51 3.13 -29.22
CA VAL A 76 26.84 2.16 -28.15
C VAL A 76 25.53 1.62 -27.57
N ALA A 77 25.47 0.32 -27.25
CA ALA A 77 24.22 -0.40 -27.04
C ALA A 77 23.60 -0.31 -25.62
N THR A 78 24.23 0.40 -24.67
CA THR A 78 23.97 0.12 -23.24
C THR A 78 23.78 1.32 -22.33
N ASP A 79 24.22 2.50 -22.74
CA ASP A 79 24.04 3.72 -21.96
C ASP A 79 23.42 4.81 -22.83
N LEU A 80 22.10 4.94 -22.72
CA LEU A 80 21.38 6.03 -23.39
C LEU A 80 21.23 7.27 -22.48
N SER A 81 21.90 7.32 -21.33
CA SER A 81 21.98 8.50 -20.47
C SER A 81 23.00 9.50 -21.04
N GLY A 82 22.57 10.26 -22.05
CA GLY A 82 23.48 11.20 -22.70
C GLY A 82 22.83 12.26 -23.55
N ILE A 83 21.50 12.32 -23.57
CA ILE A 83 20.74 13.38 -24.25
C ILE A 83 20.22 14.30 -23.14
N THR A 84 20.16 15.61 -23.32
CA THR A 84 19.50 16.55 -22.39
C THR A 84 18.76 17.58 -23.22
N GLY A 85 17.53 17.91 -22.86
CA GLY A 85 16.70 18.85 -23.62
C GLY A 85 16.42 20.14 -22.85
N SER A 86 16.32 21.25 -23.56
CA SER A 86 15.76 22.52 -23.09
C SER A 86 14.74 23.03 -24.09
N VAL A 87 13.77 23.82 -23.63
CA VAL A 87 12.74 24.40 -24.49
C VAL A 87 12.57 25.89 -24.21
N GLU A 88 12.36 26.65 -25.28
CA GLU A 88 11.92 28.05 -25.29
C GLU A 88 10.52 28.10 -25.92
N LEU A 89 9.55 28.71 -25.23
CA LEU A 89 8.16 28.81 -25.69
C LEU A 89 7.79 30.26 -26.05
N GLY A 90 7.16 30.42 -27.22
CA GLY A 90 6.65 31.69 -27.74
C GLY A 90 5.11 31.69 -27.82
N LEU A 91 4.51 32.83 -27.46
CA LEU A 91 3.06 33.04 -27.52
C LEU A 91 2.59 33.65 -28.84
N SER A 92 1.28 33.56 -29.07
CA SER A 92 0.59 34.16 -30.22
C SER A 92 0.74 35.69 -30.36
N ASP A 93 1.08 36.38 -29.27
CA ASP A 93 1.32 37.84 -29.25
C ASP A 93 2.79 38.23 -29.50
N GLY A 94 3.65 37.25 -29.78
CA GLY A 94 5.09 37.46 -30.04
C GLY A 94 5.95 37.57 -28.77
N SER A 95 5.38 37.44 -27.57
CA SER A 95 6.15 37.41 -26.32
C SER A 95 6.79 36.04 -26.07
N THR A 96 8.00 36.02 -25.50
CA THR A 96 8.69 34.80 -25.05
C THR A 96 8.43 34.63 -23.56
N ILE A 97 7.86 33.49 -23.14
CA ILE A 97 7.43 33.34 -21.74
C ILE A 97 8.48 32.73 -20.81
N MET A 98 9.39 31.87 -21.25
CA MET A 98 10.39 31.28 -20.34
C MET A 98 11.48 30.51 -21.09
N THR A 99 12.71 30.57 -20.57
CA THR A 99 13.74 29.54 -20.79
C THR A 99 13.68 28.60 -19.59
N GLN A 100 13.15 27.39 -19.75
CA GLN A 100 13.19 26.37 -18.69
C GLN A 100 14.23 25.32 -19.06
N ALA A 101 15.34 25.30 -18.32
CA ALA A 101 16.25 24.17 -18.32
C ALA A 101 15.60 23.07 -17.46
N ALA A 102 15.23 21.96 -18.08
CA ALA A 102 14.76 20.78 -17.37
C ALA A 102 15.77 19.65 -17.60
N SER A 103 16.30 19.06 -16.54
CA SER A 103 16.95 17.76 -16.64
C SER A 103 15.85 16.74 -16.95
N ILE A 104 15.86 16.17 -18.15
CA ILE A 104 14.92 15.12 -18.55
C ILE A 104 15.46 13.79 -18.00
N PRO A 105 14.82 13.14 -17.01
CA PRO A 105 15.15 11.76 -16.71
C PRO A 105 14.65 10.88 -17.85
N PHE A 106 15.55 10.17 -18.51
CA PHE A 106 15.20 9.20 -19.55
C PHE A 106 14.69 7.92 -18.88
N GLN A 107 13.63 7.35 -19.45
CA GLN A 107 13.25 5.96 -19.23
C GLN A 107 13.24 5.29 -20.61
N ILE A 108 14.11 4.30 -20.80
CA ILE A 108 14.06 3.42 -21.97
C ILE A 108 13.29 2.20 -21.50
N SER A 109 12.04 2.09 -21.92
CA SER A 109 11.32 0.83 -21.76
C SER A 109 11.86 -0.15 -22.81
N GLY A 110 12.36 -1.31 -22.36
CA GLY A 110 12.61 -2.46 -23.24
C GLY A 110 14.08 -2.80 -23.59
N ILE A 111 15.08 -2.31 -22.86
CA ILE A 111 16.44 -2.89 -22.92
C ILE A 111 16.73 -3.50 -21.56
N ILE A 112 16.71 -4.84 -21.48
CA ILE A 112 17.09 -5.56 -20.26
C ILE A 112 18.61 -5.66 -20.25
N GLN A 113 19.26 -5.00 -19.29
CA GLN A 113 20.71 -5.10 -19.14
C GLN A 113 21.12 -6.56 -18.93
N GLY A 114 21.89 -7.10 -19.88
CA GLY A 114 22.33 -8.49 -19.94
C GLY A 114 21.61 -9.37 -20.95
N ASP A 115 20.57 -8.87 -21.63
CA ASP A 115 19.94 -9.56 -22.78
C ASP A 115 20.83 -9.37 -24.01
N LEU A 116 21.55 -10.42 -24.37
CA LEU A 116 22.54 -10.39 -25.45
C LEU A 116 21.99 -10.94 -26.76
N ASN A 117 20.86 -11.65 -26.70
CA ASN A 117 20.26 -12.28 -27.87
C ASN A 117 19.03 -11.50 -28.40
N GLY A 118 18.55 -10.51 -27.64
CA GLY A 118 17.50 -9.56 -28.02
C GLY A 118 16.09 -10.12 -27.95
N ASN A 119 15.85 -11.17 -27.15
CA ASN A 119 14.54 -11.79 -26.98
C ASN A 119 13.71 -11.16 -25.84
N ASN A 120 14.23 -10.13 -25.16
CA ASN A 120 13.65 -9.46 -24.00
C ASN A 120 13.43 -10.39 -22.80
N VAL A 121 14.27 -11.41 -22.64
CA VAL A 121 14.28 -12.34 -21.51
C VAL A 121 15.72 -12.64 -21.15
N LEU A 122 16.07 -12.59 -19.85
CA LEU A 122 17.35 -13.11 -19.39
C LEU A 122 17.24 -14.62 -19.23
N ASP A 123 17.89 -15.37 -20.12
CA ASP A 123 17.87 -16.82 -20.10
C ASP A 123 19.26 -17.44 -20.32
N VAL A 124 19.27 -18.78 -20.34
CA VAL A 124 20.51 -19.54 -20.56
C VAL A 124 21.15 -19.28 -21.93
N GLY A 125 20.40 -18.75 -22.90
CA GLY A 125 20.90 -18.28 -24.19
C GLY A 125 21.83 -17.08 -24.05
N ASP A 126 21.48 -16.11 -23.21
CA ASP A 126 22.36 -14.96 -22.92
C ASP A 126 23.64 -15.40 -22.23
N LEU A 127 23.51 -16.29 -21.24
CA LEU A 127 24.67 -16.83 -20.53
C LEU A 127 25.58 -17.60 -21.48
N SER A 128 25.00 -18.40 -22.37
CA SER A 128 25.74 -19.14 -23.39
C SER A 128 26.46 -18.20 -24.35
N LEU A 129 25.85 -17.06 -24.70
CA LEU A 129 26.47 -16.06 -25.55
C LEU A 129 27.63 -15.37 -24.81
N LEU A 130 27.43 -14.93 -23.56
CA LEU A 130 28.44 -14.24 -22.75
C LEU A 130 29.70 -15.08 -22.53
N ILE A 131 29.55 -16.39 -22.28
CA ILE A 131 30.67 -17.32 -22.05
C ILE A 131 31.67 -17.30 -23.22
N ASN A 132 31.20 -17.15 -24.47
CA ASN A 132 32.08 -17.13 -25.65
C ASN A 132 32.98 -15.90 -25.71
N TYR A 133 32.68 -14.86 -24.92
CA TYR A 133 33.42 -13.60 -24.86
C TYR A 133 34.09 -13.39 -23.50
N PHE A 134 34.24 -14.45 -22.70
CA PHE A 134 34.94 -14.34 -21.41
C PHE A 134 36.38 -13.83 -21.59
N GLY A 135 36.76 -12.84 -20.78
CA GLY A 135 38.09 -12.24 -20.76
C GLY A 135 38.34 -11.17 -21.82
N ILE A 136 37.33 -10.77 -22.61
CA ILE A 136 37.48 -9.63 -23.53
C ILE A 136 37.27 -8.30 -22.79
N ASP A 137 37.96 -7.25 -23.26
CA ASP A 137 37.87 -5.90 -22.72
C ASP A 137 37.22 -4.91 -23.70
N SER A 138 37.01 -3.68 -23.22
CA SER A 138 36.40 -2.56 -23.96
C SER A 138 37.13 -2.13 -25.24
N SER A 139 38.36 -2.59 -25.47
CA SER A 139 39.09 -2.36 -26.73
C SER A 139 38.80 -3.41 -27.81
N ASN A 140 38.14 -4.52 -27.46
CA ASN A 140 37.82 -5.59 -28.38
C ASN A 140 36.77 -5.16 -29.42
N LEU A 141 36.95 -5.56 -30.69
CA LEU A 141 36.00 -5.24 -31.77
C LEU A 141 34.57 -5.77 -31.53
N ASN A 142 34.44 -6.84 -30.74
CA ASN A 142 33.16 -7.42 -30.36
C ASN A 142 32.60 -6.87 -29.04
N TRP A 143 33.25 -5.88 -28.41
CA TRP A 143 32.80 -5.32 -27.13
C TRP A 143 31.35 -4.81 -27.21
N GLY A 144 30.94 -4.23 -28.33
CA GLY A 144 29.57 -3.75 -28.52
C GLY A 144 28.51 -4.85 -28.34
N VAL A 145 28.85 -6.13 -28.59
CA VAL A 145 27.95 -7.28 -28.42
C VAL A 145 27.70 -7.60 -26.95
N VAL A 146 28.73 -7.50 -26.10
CA VAL A 146 28.69 -7.98 -24.71
C VAL A 146 28.78 -6.89 -23.65
N SER A 147 29.04 -5.64 -24.05
CA SER A 147 28.97 -4.47 -23.16
C SER A 147 27.67 -4.38 -22.34
N PRO A 148 26.50 -4.91 -22.78
CA PRO A 148 25.30 -4.91 -21.91
C PRO A 148 25.43 -5.80 -20.68
N ALA A 149 26.34 -6.77 -20.71
CA ALA A 149 26.62 -7.68 -19.62
C ALA A 149 27.85 -7.28 -18.79
N ASP A 150 28.48 -6.13 -19.05
CA ASP A 150 29.45 -5.54 -18.11
C ASP A 150 28.66 -4.90 -16.96
N PHE A 151 28.41 -5.66 -15.89
CA PHE A 151 27.53 -5.22 -14.80
C PHE A 151 28.24 -4.31 -13.80
N ASN A 152 29.57 -4.44 -13.69
CA ASN A 152 30.39 -3.68 -12.77
C ASN A 152 31.06 -2.45 -13.44
N ASN A 153 30.90 -2.29 -14.76
CA ASN A 153 31.46 -1.22 -15.57
C ASN A 153 33.00 -1.13 -15.47
N ASP A 154 33.68 -2.27 -15.28
CA ASP A 154 35.15 -2.32 -15.23
C ASP A 154 35.78 -2.43 -16.64
N GLY A 155 34.95 -2.55 -17.68
CA GLY A 155 35.37 -2.64 -19.06
C GLY A 155 35.95 -4.00 -19.44
N ILE A 156 35.69 -5.06 -18.67
CA ILE A 156 36.17 -6.43 -18.90
C ILE A 156 35.05 -7.44 -18.58
N ILE A 157 34.68 -8.30 -19.53
CA ILE A 157 33.77 -9.42 -19.23
C ILE A 157 34.52 -10.49 -18.44
N ASN A 158 34.16 -10.65 -17.17
CA ASN A 158 34.82 -11.59 -16.28
C ASN A 158 33.83 -12.43 -15.47
N ILE A 159 34.35 -13.12 -14.45
CA ILE A 159 33.55 -14.07 -13.66
C ILE A 159 32.45 -13.37 -12.85
N ALA A 160 32.66 -12.11 -12.48
CA ALA A 160 31.64 -11.31 -11.81
C ALA A 160 30.42 -11.12 -12.73
N ASP A 161 30.62 -10.83 -14.00
CA ASP A 161 29.54 -10.59 -14.96
C ASP A 161 28.71 -11.84 -15.25
N LEU A 162 29.40 -12.96 -15.43
CA LEU A 162 28.77 -14.29 -15.54
C LEU A 162 27.92 -14.62 -14.31
N ALA A 163 28.44 -14.33 -13.11
CA ALA A 163 27.71 -14.56 -11.87
C ALA A 163 26.49 -13.64 -11.73
N TYR A 164 26.61 -12.37 -12.12
CA TYR A 164 25.49 -11.43 -12.14
C TYR A 164 24.40 -11.87 -13.11
N LEU A 165 24.74 -12.20 -14.36
CA LEU A 165 23.79 -12.69 -15.35
C LEU A 165 23.12 -13.98 -14.88
N GLY A 166 23.90 -14.95 -14.39
CA GLY A 166 23.39 -16.20 -13.84
C GLY A 166 22.38 -15.98 -12.71
N LYS A 167 22.64 -15.02 -11.82
CA LYS A 167 21.70 -14.65 -10.75
C LYS A 167 20.40 -14.06 -11.31
N LYS A 168 20.47 -13.16 -12.29
CA LYS A 168 19.27 -12.54 -12.87
C LYS A 168 18.39 -13.56 -13.60
N ILE A 169 18.99 -14.49 -14.34
CA ILE A 169 18.29 -15.58 -15.06
C ILE A 169 17.42 -16.41 -14.12
N VAL A 170 17.87 -16.65 -12.88
CA VAL A 170 17.09 -17.42 -11.88
C VAL A 170 15.74 -16.78 -11.56
N PHE A 171 15.65 -15.45 -11.64
CA PHE A 171 14.42 -14.71 -11.30
C PHE A 171 13.59 -14.33 -12.53
N ASP A 172 14.12 -14.52 -13.73
CA ASP A 172 13.41 -14.24 -14.97
C ASP A 172 12.47 -15.40 -15.33
N ASN A 173 11.17 -15.11 -15.46
CA ASN A 173 10.13 -16.06 -15.84
C ASN A 173 9.72 -15.96 -17.32
N GLY A 174 10.44 -15.18 -18.13
CA GLY A 174 10.15 -14.94 -19.55
C GLY A 174 8.96 -14.03 -19.85
N GLN A 175 8.31 -13.44 -18.83
CA GLN A 175 7.14 -12.58 -19.01
C GLN A 175 7.42 -11.11 -18.62
N PRO A 176 6.81 -10.12 -19.30
CA PRO A 176 6.84 -8.73 -18.83
C PRO A 176 6.26 -8.59 -17.41
N PHE A 177 6.70 -7.56 -16.68
CA PHE A 177 6.10 -7.26 -15.38
C PHE A 177 4.68 -6.69 -15.55
N GLU A 178 3.70 -7.28 -14.88
CA GLU A 178 2.33 -6.79 -14.79
C GLU A 178 2.07 -6.23 -13.39
N LEU A 179 1.67 -4.96 -13.31
CA LEU A 179 1.41 -4.30 -12.03
C LEU A 179 0.16 -4.84 -11.31
N MET A 180 -0.89 -5.12 -12.09
CA MET A 180 -2.21 -5.43 -11.54
C MET A 180 -2.16 -6.73 -10.76
N GLU A 181 -2.57 -6.69 -9.50
CA GLU A 181 -2.59 -7.85 -8.60
C GLU A 181 -1.22 -8.49 -8.33
N ALA A 182 -0.10 -7.84 -8.70
CA ALA A 182 1.24 -8.30 -8.33
C ALA A 182 1.41 -8.34 -6.81
N ASP A 183 1.98 -9.44 -6.30
CA ASP A 183 2.34 -9.62 -4.90
C ASP A 183 3.79 -9.17 -4.63
N ILE A 184 4.17 -9.06 -3.35
CA ILE A 184 5.50 -8.58 -2.96
C ILE A 184 6.61 -9.46 -3.54
N MET A 185 6.42 -10.77 -3.57
CA MET A 185 7.43 -11.71 -4.07
C MET A 185 7.62 -11.58 -5.59
N GLY A 186 6.53 -11.48 -6.35
CA GLY A 186 6.57 -11.27 -7.80
C GLY A 186 7.24 -9.95 -8.16
N ILE A 187 6.97 -8.88 -7.39
CA ILE A 187 7.65 -7.59 -7.53
C ILE A 187 9.15 -7.72 -7.23
N GLN A 188 9.54 -8.38 -6.13
CA GLN A 188 10.95 -8.57 -5.79
C GLN A 188 11.69 -9.40 -6.85
N ASN A 189 11.05 -10.44 -7.39
CA ASN A 189 11.60 -11.24 -8.49
C ASN A 189 11.79 -10.40 -9.75
N ALA A 190 10.82 -9.56 -10.12
CA ALA A 190 10.94 -8.65 -11.26
C ALA A 190 12.09 -7.64 -11.06
N MET A 191 12.26 -7.11 -9.84
CA MET A 191 13.40 -6.24 -9.53
C MET A 191 14.74 -6.98 -9.57
N ALA A 192 14.79 -8.22 -9.08
CA ALA A 192 15.99 -9.06 -9.12
C ALA A 192 16.39 -9.46 -10.55
N ALA A 193 15.40 -9.67 -11.43
CA ALA A 193 15.61 -9.92 -12.86
C ALA A 193 15.97 -8.64 -13.64
N GLY A 194 15.89 -7.45 -13.03
CA GLY A 194 16.13 -6.18 -13.72
C GLY A 194 15.01 -5.75 -14.66
N LYS A 195 13.82 -6.34 -14.54
CA LYS A 195 12.61 -5.99 -15.32
C LYS A 195 11.83 -4.82 -14.75
N LEU A 196 12.11 -4.47 -13.50
CA LEU A 196 11.42 -3.45 -12.75
C LEU A 196 12.41 -2.75 -11.82
N THR A 197 12.29 -1.44 -11.67
CA THR A 197 12.95 -0.69 -10.59
C THR A 197 11.91 -0.17 -9.59
N SER A 198 12.34 0.20 -8.40
CA SER A 198 11.48 0.83 -7.41
C SER A 198 10.93 2.17 -7.92
N VAL A 199 11.73 2.97 -8.63
CA VAL A 199 11.25 4.22 -9.26
C VAL A 199 10.14 3.95 -10.26
N GLN A 200 10.29 2.92 -11.12
CA GLN A 200 9.27 2.53 -12.08
C GLN A 200 7.99 2.09 -11.37
N LEU A 201 8.12 1.27 -10.33
CA LEU A 201 6.98 0.80 -9.54
C LEU A 201 6.24 1.95 -8.84
N VAL A 202 6.97 2.89 -8.23
CA VAL A 202 6.39 4.09 -7.62
C VAL A 202 5.65 4.92 -8.67
N GLN A 203 6.26 5.15 -9.83
CA GLN A 203 5.62 5.92 -10.90
C GLN A 203 4.33 5.26 -11.40
N MET A 204 4.34 3.94 -11.61
CA MET A 204 3.16 3.16 -11.98
C MET A 204 1.99 3.34 -10.98
N TYR A 205 2.29 3.37 -9.68
CA TYR A 205 1.26 3.63 -8.66
C TYR A 205 0.80 5.09 -8.62
N LEU A 206 1.71 6.06 -8.77
CA LEU A 206 1.37 7.48 -8.83
C LEU A 206 0.48 7.80 -10.04
N ASP A 207 0.74 7.19 -11.20
CA ASP A 207 -0.07 7.34 -12.40
C ASP A 207 -1.50 6.82 -12.17
N ARG A 208 -1.64 5.66 -11.51
CA ARG A 208 -2.96 5.11 -11.13
C ARG A 208 -3.69 5.99 -10.13
N ILE A 209 -2.99 6.50 -9.12
CA ILE A 209 -3.57 7.43 -8.14
C ILE A 209 -4.08 8.68 -8.84
N ALA A 210 -3.29 9.26 -9.74
CA ALA A 210 -3.66 10.45 -10.50
C ALA A 210 -4.89 10.21 -11.38
N ALA A 211 -4.98 9.05 -12.03
CA ALA A 211 -6.09 8.69 -12.90
C ALA A 211 -7.41 8.45 -12.16
N TYR A 212 -7.36 7.89 -10.95
CA TYR A 212 -8.54 7.27 -10.33
C TYR A 212 -8.91 7.76 -8.92
N ASP A 213 -7.99 8.29 -8.14
CA ASP A 213 -8.29 8.65 -6.74
C ASP A 213 -9.10 9.95 -6.65
N LYS A 214 -8.61 11.01 -7.28
CA LYS A 214 -9.27 12.34 -7.34
C LYS A 214 -9.91 12.63 -8.70
N GLN A 215 -9.65 11.80 -9.70
CA GLN A 215 -10.22 11.86 -11.05
C GLN A 215 -10.96 10.56 -11.38
N GLY A 216 -11.60 10.49 -12.55
CA GLY A 216 -12.32 9.28 -13.00
C GLY A 216 -13.38 8.81 -11.98
N PRO A 217 -13.30 7.59 -11.43
CA PRO A 217 -14.24 7.08 -10.44
C PRO A 217 -14.24 7.86 -9.11
N THR A 218 -13.22 8.69 -8.85
CA THR A 218 -13.06 9.54 -7.65
C THR A 218 -13.15 8.71 -6.36
N ILE A 219 -12.25 7.74 -6.22
CA ILE A 219 -12.22 6.85 -5.06
C ILE A 219 -12.02 7.64 -3.75
N LYS A 220 -11.23 8.73 -3.76
CA LYS A 220 -10.93 9.60 -2.61
C LYS A 220 -10.43 8.84 -1.39
N SER A 221 -9.52 7.90 -1.63
CA SER A 221 -8.93 7.02 -0.62
C SER A 221 -7.68 7.58 0.03
N LEU A 222 -7.05 8.62 -0.53
CA LEU A 222 -5.80 9.21 -0.03
C LEU A 222 -5.98 10.66 0.42
N ILE A 223 -5.34 11.02 1.54
CA ILE A 223 -5.25 12.39 2.04
C ILE A 223 -3.98 13.05 1.50
N THR A 224 -2.82 12.46 1.81
CA THR A 224 -1.49 13.00 1.49
C THR A 224 -0.68 11.98 0.70
N ILE A 225 -0.05 12.41 -0.39
CA ILE A 225 0.94 11.60 -1.12
C ILE A 225 2.32 12.07 -0.69
N ASN A 226 3.25 11.14 -0.46
CA ASN A 226 4.61 11.46 -0.05
C ASN A 226 5.35 12.17 -1.20
N PRO A 227 5.71 13.45 -1.07
CA PRO A 227 6.38 14.19 -2.15
C PRO A 227 7.78 13.64 -2.45
N ASN A 228 8.37 12.89 -1.52
CA ASN A 228 9.72 12.35 -1.64
C ASN A 228 9.74 10.89 -2.14
N ALA A 229 8.58 10.27 -2.43
CA ALA A 229 8.50 8.84 -2.77
C ALA A 229 9.42 8.43 -3.93
N ALA A 230 9.48 9.23 -5.00
CA ALA A 230 10.33 8.94 -6.16
C ALA A 230 11.83 9.06 -5.84
N ALA A 231 12.22 10.04 -5.02
CA ALA A 231 13.61 10.21 -4.60
C ALA A 231 14.06 9.07 -3.67
N ILE A 232 13.18 8.65 -2.74
CA ILE A 232 13.42 7.50 -1.86
C ILE A 232 13.57 6.23 -2.71
N ALA A 233 12.70 6.03 -3.71
CA ALA A 233 12.79 4.90 -4.62
C ALA A 233 14.12 4.84 -5.37
N ALA A 234 14.59 5.99 -5.89
CA ALA A 234 15.88 6.08 -6.58
C ALA A 234 17.06 5.72 -5.65
N SER A 235 17.01 6.17 -4.40
CA SER A 235 18.02 5.80 -3.40
C SER A 235 18.01 4.30 -3.09
N LEU A 236 16.84 3.67 -3.03
CA LEU A 236 16.71 2.23 -2.78
C LEU A 236 17.12 1.39 -3.99
N ASP A 237 16.89 1.87 -5.22
CA ASP A 237 17.40 1.24 -6.43
C ASP A 237 18.93 1.26 -6.46
N GLN A 238 19.54 2.39 -6.10
CA GLN A 238 20.99 2.49 -5.96
C GLN A 238 21.52 1.58 -4.85
N GLU A 239 20.88 1.55 -3.68
CA GLU A 239 21.27 0.65 -2.60
C GLU A 239 21.16 -0.83 -3.01
N ARG A 240 20.11 -1.20 -3.76
CA ARG A 240 19.95 -2.56 -4.29
C ARG A 240 21.12 -2.93 -5.21
N LYS A 241 21.58 -1.99 -6.03
CA LYS A 241 22.73 -2.19 -6.92
C LYS A 241 24.02 -2.38 -6.13
N ASP A 242 24.25 -1.54 -5.12
CA ASP A 242 25.52 -1.49 -4.38
C ASP A 242 25.64 -2.58 -3.32
N ASN A 243 24.56 -2.83 -2.57
CA ASN A 243 24.56 -3.67 -1.36
C ASN A 243 23.58 -4.84 -1.42
N GLY A 244 22.71 -4.88 -2.45
CA GLY A 244 21.56 -5.79 -2.48
C GLY A 244 20.36 -5.27 -1.66
N PRO A 245 19.22 -5.98 -1.71
CA PRO A 245 18.02 -5.56 -0.99
C PRO A 245 18.15 -5.81 0.52
N ARG A 246 17.59 -4.91 1.34
CA ARG A 246 17.46 -5.09 2.80
C ARG A 246 16.55 -6.26 3.20
N GLY A 247 15.66 -6.67 2.31
CA GLY A 247 14.70 -7.75 2.51
C GLY A 247 13.54 -7.67 1.51
N LEU A 248 12.45 -8.39 1.81
CA LEU A 248 11.28 -8.47 0.91
C LEU A 248 10.56 -7.14 0.67
N LEU A 249 10.73 -6.17 1.58
CA LEU A 249 10.10 -4.85 1.46
C LEU A 249 10.98 -3.79 0.79
N HIS A 250 12.20 -4.15 0.36
CA HIS A 250 13.11 -3.21 -0.27
C HIS A 250 12.54 -2.61 -1.56
N GLY A 251 12.28 -1.31 -1.57
CA GLY A 251 11.69 -0.60 -2.70
C GLY A 251 10.18 -0.80 -2.89
N ILE A 252 9.48 -1.40 -1.92
CA ILE A 252 8.04 -1.69 -2.01
C ILE A 252 7.20 -0.47 -1.53
N PRO A 253 6.29 0.06 -2.36
CA PRO A 253 5.38 1.15 -1.96
C PRO A 253 4.22 0.69 -1.08
N ILE A 254 4.13 1.24 0.13
CA ILE A 254 3.15 0.92 1.17
C ILE A 254 2.26 2.14 1.46
N ILE A 255 0.97 1.91 1.60
CA ILE A 255 -0.02 2.94 1.98
C ILE A 255 -0.40 2.77 3.44
N VAL A 256 -0.33 3.84 4.23
CA VAL A 256 -0.61 3.75 5.67
C VAL A 256 -1.73 4.68 6.04
N LYS A 257 -2.60 4.26 6.96
CA LYS A 257 -3.69 5.10 7.45
C LYS A 257 -3.17 6.42 8.01
N ASP A 258 -3.94 7.49 7.86
CA ASP A 258 -3.56 8.86 8.29
C ASP A 258 -3.59 9.09 9.81
N ASN A 259 -3.52 8.03 10.59
CA ASN A 259 -3.30 8.10 12.03
C ASN A 259 -1.97 7.46 12.46
N TYR A 260 -1.10 7.08 11.53
CA TYR A 260 0.27 6.67 11.80
C TYR A 260 1.23 7.85 11.68
N ASP A 261 2.07 8.12 12.66
CA ASP A 261 3.05 9.19 12.57
C ASP A 261 4.10 8.89 11.50
N THR A 262 4.36 9.86 10.64
CA THR A 262 5.52 9.88 9.74
C THR A 262 6.21 11.25 9.78
N VAL A 263 7.54 11.29 9.70
CA VAL A 263 8.28 12.57 9.73
C VAL A 263 8.18 13.38 8.44
N ASP A 264 7.75 12.74 7.35
CA ASP A 264 7.73 13.28 5.98
C ASP A 264 6.35 13.75 5.52
N MET A 265 5.29 13.47 6.30
CA MET A 265 3.91 13.89 6.01
C MET A 265 3.15 14.20 7.30
N PRO A 266 2.15 15.09 7.28
CA PRO A 266 1.27 15.30 8.41
C PRO A 266 0.47 14.04 8.79
N THR A 267 0.05 13.97 10.05
CA THR A 267 -0.82 12.91 10.57
C THR A 267 -2.08 13.52 11.18
N SER A 268 -3.17 13.55 10.42
CA SER A 268 -4.34 14.37 10.77
C SER A 268 -5.51 13.59 11.39
N ALA A 269 -5.45 12.25 11.36
CA ALA A 269 -6.61 11.40 11.62
C ALA A 269 -7.86 11.77 10.80
N GLY A 270 -7.66 12.38 9.61
CA GLY A 270 -8.71 12.87 8.72
C GLY A 270 -9.35 14.20 9.14
N CYS A 271 -8.92 14.79 10.25
CA CYS A 271 -9.52 16.00 10.78
C CYS A 271 -8.85 17.26 10.20
N THR A 272 -9.63 18.24 9.76
CA THR A 272 -9.09 19.57 9.42
C THR A 272 -8.45 20.25 10.63
N CYS A 273 -8.90 19.93 11.85
CA CYS A 273 -8.31 20.39 13.09
C CYS A 273 -6.86 19.93 13.33
N LEU A 274 -6.42 18.83 12.70
CA LEU A 274 -5.07 18.29 12.79
C LEU A 274 -4.38 18.26 11.42
N ALA A 275 -4.85 19.03 10.44
CA ALA A 275 -4.30 19.03 9.08
C ALA A 275 -2.79 19.35 9.05
N ASP A 276 -2.34 20.20 9.97
CA ASP A 276 -0.96 20.65 10.09
C ASP A 276 -0.17 19.89 11.17
N ASN A 277 -0.75 18.85 11.80
CA ASN A 277 -0.06 18.06 12.81
C ASN A 277 1.14 17.32 12.19
N GLN A 278 2.35 17.83 12.42
CA GLN A 278 3.58 17.29 11.86
C GLN A 278 4.33 16.49 12.95
N PRO A 279 4.42 15.15 12.81
CA PRO A 279 5.19 14.35 13.74
C PRO A 279 6.69 14.65 13.69
N VAL A 280 7.36 14.58 14.83
CA VAL A 280 8.83 14.72 14.95
C VAL A 280 9.55 13.37 14.83
N SER A 281 8.82 12.26 14.91
CA SER A 281 9.34 10.90 14.74
C SER A 281 8.36 10.02 13.98
N ASP A 282 8.88 9.05 13.23
CA ASP A 282 8.04 7.99 12.67
C ASP A 282 7.49 7.11 13.81
N SER A 283 6.23 6.67 13.67
CA SER A 283 5.69 5.62 14.54
C SER A 283 6.54 4.36 14.48
N PHE A 284 6.48 3.54 15.53
CA PHE A 284 7.33 2.34 15.63
C PHE A 284 7.18 1.42 14.42
N MET A 285 5.94 1.19 13.95
CA MET A 285 5.70 0.36 12.77
C MET A 285 6.25 0.99 11.49
N ILE A 286 6.11 2.30 11.31
CA ILE A 286 6.62 3.02 10.13
C ILE A 286 8.14 2.97 10.10
N LYS A 287 8.79 3.17 11.25
CA LYS A 287 10.24 3.03 11.36
C LYS A 287 10.69 1.63 10.90
N LYS A 288 10.04 0.56 11.39
CA LYS A 288 10.39 -0.81 10.97
C LYS A 288 10.19 -1.07 9.48
N LEU A 289 9.12 -0.52 8.89
CA LEU A 289 8.90 -0.60 7.45
C LEU A 289 10.02 0.11 6.66
N LYS A 290 10.37 1.35 7.05
CA LYS A 290 11.45 2.11 6.41
C LYS A 290 12.82 1.45 6.61
N ASP A 291 13.09 0.90 7.80
CA ASP A 291 14.32 0.13 8.08
C ASP A 291 14.40 -1.11 7.18
N ALA A 292 13.28 -1.78 6.89
CA ALA A 292 13.18 -2.89 5.93
C ALA A 292 13.23 -2.47 4.45
N GLY A 293 13.37 -1.17 4.17
CA GLY A 293 13.46 -0.60 2.82
C GLY A 293 12.12 -0.33 2.15
N ALA A 294 11.00 -0.32 2.88
CA ALA A 294 9.70 0.05 2.33
C ALA A 294 9.60 1.56 2.09
N ILE A 295 8.81 1.94 1.10
CA ILE A 295 8.49 3.34 0.77
C ILE A 295 7.09 3.64 1.27
N ILE A 296 6.95 4.56 2.23
CA ILE A 296 5.62 5.03 2.61
C ILE A 296 5.12 5.99 1.53
N LEU A 297 4.28 5.47 0.63
CA LEU A 297 3.85 6.17 -0.58
C LEU A 297 2.83 7.27 -0.27
N ALA A 298 1.89 6.99 0.63
CA ALA A 298 0.79 7.90 0.92
C ALA A 298 0.13 7.62 2.27
N LYS A 299 -0.56 8.65 2.78
CA LYS A 299 -1.49 8.61 3.90
C LYS A 299 -2.91 8.37 3.41
N ALA A 300 -3.50 7.25 3.80
CA ALA A 300 -4.87 6.90 3.45
C ALA A 300 -5.90 7.61 4.33
N ASN A 301 -7.01 8.00 3.71
CA ASN A 301 -8.20 8.53 4.37
C ASN A 301 -8.81 7.50 5.33
N LEU A 302 -9.62 7.98 6.28
CA LEU A 302 -10.24 7.18 7.32
C LEU A 302 -11.60 7.75 7.74
N SER A 303 -12.36 7.01 8.54
CA SER A 303 -13.36 7.66 9.41
C SER A 303 -12.62 8.60 10.33
N GLU A 304 -13.02 9.87 10.37
CA GLU A 304 -12.34 10.88 11.17
C GLU A 304 -12.19 10.43 12.64
N PHE A 305 -10.97 10.57 13.19
CA PHE A 305 -10.57 10.07 14.51
C PHE A 305 -10.78 8.56 14.74
N ALA A 306 -10.89 7.79 13.67
CA ALA A 306 -11.19 6.36 13.69
C ALA A 306 -12.52 5.99 14.37
N ILE A 307 -13.46 6.93 14.55
CA ILE A 307 -14.62 6.77 15.45
C ILE A 307 -15.67 5.80 14.89
N ASN A 308 -16.00 5.90 13.60
CA ASN A 308 -17.05 5.10 12.99
C ASN A 308 -16.49 4.01 12.07
N THR A 309 -17.38 3.13 11.61
CA THR A 309 -17.05 2.04 10.66
C THR A 309 -17.27 2.44 9.21
N ASP A 310 -17.34 3.74 8.92
CA ASP A 310 -17.38 4.32 7.58
C ASP A 310 -16.01 4.92 7.20
N THR A 311 -15.93 5.66 6.11
CA THR A 311 -14.72 6.41 5.73
C THR A 311 -15.17 7.73 5.14
N ASN A 312 -15.37 8.68 6.05
CA ASN A 312 -15.66 10.06 5.75
C ASN A 312 -14.88 10.91 6.74
N SER A 313 -14.25 11.97 6.24
CA SER A 313 -13.49 12.89 7.07
C SER A 313 -13.60 14.32 6.54
N SER A 314 -13.41 15.30 7.40
CA SER A 314 -13.48 16.72 7.03
C SER A 314 -12.33 17.10 6.09
N LEU A 315 -11.17 16.45 6.21
CA LEU A 315 -10.00 16.72 5.37
C LEU A 315 -10.01 15.92 4.05
N GLY A 316 -10.30 14.63 4.11
CA GLY A 316 -10.26 13.71 2.96
C GLY A 316 -11.59 13.53 2.23
N GLY A 317 -12.70 13.93 2.85
CA GLY A 317 -14.06 13.72 2.35
C GLY A 317 -14.49 12.25 2.39
N GLN A 318 -15.55 11.94 1.62
CA GLN A 318 -16.12 10.59 1.52
C GLN A 318 -15.31 9.71 0.55
N THR A 319 -14.67 8.66 1.07
CA THR A 319 -14.08 7.60 0.24
C THR A 319 -15.17 6.68 -0.31
N LYS A 320 -15.01 6.22 -1.55
CA LYS A 320 -15.92 5.25 -2.20
C LYS A 320 -15.35 3.85 -2.19
N ASN A 321 -16.24 2.86 -2.16
CA ASN A 321 -15.86 1.46 -2.38
C ASN A 321 -15.54 1.23 -3.87
N PRO A 322 -14.34 0.74 -4.25
CA PRO A 322 -13.99 0.50 -5.66
C PRO A 322 -14.87 -0.54 -6.37
N TYR A 323 -15.50 -1.47 -5.65
CA TYR A 323 -16.40 -2.47 -6.24
C TYR A 323 -17.79 -1.91 -6.52
N VAL A 324 -18.29 -1.05 -5.62
CA VAL A 324 -19.61 -0.44 -5.71
C VAL A 324 -19.49 1.04 -5.32
N LEU A 325 -19.30 1.93 -6.30
CA LEU A 325 -18.97 3.35 -6.07
C LEU A 325 -20.02 4.15 -5.27
N THR A 326 -21.24 3.62 -5.12
CA THR A 326 -22.31 4.20 -4.30
C THR A 326 -22.26 3.78 -2.84
N GLN A 327 -21.35 2.88 -2.46
CA GLN A 327 -21.21 2.36 -1.11
C GLN A 327 -19.94 2.84 -0.43
N ASN A 328 -19.96 2.76 0.90
CA ASN A 328 -18.82 3.03 1.74
C ASN A 328 -17.83 1.84 1.72
N PRO A 329 -16.50 2.07 1.70
CA PRO A 329 -15.48 1.01 1.74
C PRO A 329 -15.34 0.34 3.12
N GLY A 330 -16.24 0.59 4.07
CA GLY A 330 -16.09 0.21 5.46
C GLY A 330 -15.13 1.15 6.17
N GLY A 331 -14.72 0.78 7.39
CA GLY A 331 -13.82 1.63 8.13
C GLY A 331 -13.57 1.22 9.58
N SER A 332 -12.78 2.00 10.30
CA SER A 332 -12.25 3.31 9.88
C SER A 332 -11.06 3.26 8.91
N SER A 333 -10.41 2.13 8.65
CA SER A 333 -9.29 2.05 7.69
C SER A 333 -9.74 1.86 6.22
N GLY A 334 -10.87 2.43 5.83
CA GLY A 334 -11.43 2.20 4.50
C GLY A 334 -10.70 2.91 3.37
N GLY A 335 -9.96 3.99 3.63
CA GLY A 335 -9.03 4.55 2.64
C GLY A 335 -7.89 3.58 2.33
N THR A 336 -7.31 2.92 3.34
CA THR A 336 -6.31 1.86 3.13
C THR A 336 -6.95 0.72 2.34
N GLY A 337 -8.14 0.26 2.76
CA GLY A 337 -8.87 -0.81 2.08
C GLY A 337 -9.13 -0.53 0.59
N ALA A 338 -9.70 0.64 0.30
CA ALA A 338 -10.00 1.06 -1.07
C ALA A 338 -8.73 1.24 -1.91
N SER A 339 -7.66 1.81 -1.34
CA SER A 339 -6.38 2.01 -2.04
C SER A 339 -5.76 0.68 -2.48
N ILE A 340 -5.71 -0.31 -1.59
CA ILE A 340 -5.11 -1.61 -1.88
C ILE A 340 -5.95 -2.41 -2.86
N ALA A 341 -7.28 -2.36 -2.73
CA ALA A 341 -8.18 -2.96 -3.70
C ALA A 341 -8.06 -2.34 -5.09
N ALA A 342 -7.84 -1.02 -5.17
CA ALA A 342 -7.66 -0.28 -6.41
C ALA A 342 -6.23 -0.36 -7.00
N ASN A 343 -5.32 -1.11 -6.39
CA ASN A 343 -3.90 -1.16 -6.77
C ASN A 343 -3.27 0.26 -6.82
N PHE A 344 -3.44 1.06 -5.77
CA PHE A 344 -2.72 2.33 -5.57
C PHE A 344 -1.41 2.15 -4.79
N GLY A 345 -1.21 0.97 -4.20
CA GLY A 345 0.02 0.54 -3.56
C GLY A 345 0.03 -0.98 -3.43
N VAL A 346 1.16 -1.54 -2.99
CA VAL A 346 1.31 -3.00 -2.90
C VAL A 346 0.51 -3.56 -1.74
N ALA A 347 0.72 -2.99 -0.54
CA ALA A 347 0.04 -3.34 0.69
C ALA A 347 -0.07 -2.11 1.59
N GLY A 348 -0.70 -2.24 2.75
CA GLY A 348 -0.89 -1.13 3.65
C GLY A 348 -1.05 -1.48 5.13
N LEU A 349 -1.10 -0.43 5.95
CA LEU A 349 -1.41 -0.52 7.37
C LEU A 349 -2.75 0.17 7.68
N GLY A 350 -3.55 -0.50 8.50
CA GLY A 350 -4.75 0.05 9.13
C GLY A 350 -4.68 -0.09 10.65
N THR A 351 -5.61 0.54 11.34
CA THR A 351 -5.76 0.37 12.80
C THR A 351 -7.14 -0.18 13.12
N ASP A 352 -7.24 -0.93 14.22
CA ASP A 352 -8.47 -1.59 14.65
C ASP A 352 -8.69 -1.40 16.15
N THR A 353 -9.84 -0.81 16.50
CA THR A 353 -10.37 -0.72 17.88
C THR A 353 -11.63 -1.56 18.05
N GLY A 354 -12.34 -1.79 16.94
CA GLY A 354 -13.71 -2.29 16.89
C GLY A 354 -14.10 -2.76 15.48
N GLY A 355 -13.18 -3.36 14.74
CA GLY A 355 -13.38 -3.86 13.37
C GLY A 355 -12.67 -3.05 12.28
N SER A 356 -11.90 -2.02 12.63
CA SER A 356 -11.40 -1.05 11.66
C SER A 356 -10.29 -1.53 10.73
N ILE A 357 -9.73 -2.73 10.88
CA ILE A 357 -8.95 -3.42 9.84
C ILE A 357 -9.87 -4.39 9.08
N ARG A 358 -10.68 -5.17 9.81
CA ARG A 358 -11.40 -6.34 9.28
C ARG A 358 -12.64 -5.96 8.44
N ILE A 359 -13.40 -4.96 8.87
CA ILE A 359 -14.56 -4.42 8.13
C ILE A 359 -14.13 -3.85 6.78
N PRO A 360 -13.15 -2.91 6.70
CA PRO A 360 -12.71 -2.42 5.39
C PRO A 360 -11.99 -3.50 4.57
N SER A 361 -11.31 -4.47 5.19
CA SER A 361 -10.80 -5.61 4.43
C SER A 361 -11.92 -6.43 3.77
N SER A 362 -13.02 -6.69 4.51
CA SER A 362 -14.22 -7.35 3.98
C SER A 362 -14.80 -6.60 2.79
N TYR A 363 -15.10 -5.30 2.95
CA TYR A 363 -15.80 -4.52 1.91
C TYR A 363 -14.94 -4.20 0.69
N ASN A 364 -13.62 -4.33 0.78
CA ASN A 364 -12.72 -4.09 -0.34
C ASN A 364 -12.09 -5.39 -0.89
N SER A 365 -12.59 -6.57 -0.51
CA SER A 365 -12.08 -7.86 -1.01
C SER A 365 -10.57 -8.02 -0.83
N ILE A 366 -10.04 -7.61 0.32
CA ILE A 366 -8.62 -7.77 0.67
C ILE A 366 -8.48 -8.51 2.00
N VAL A 367 -7.26 -8.94 2.30
CA VAL A 367 -6.89 -9.53 3.57
C VAL A 367 -6.63 -8.43 4.61
N GLY A 368 -6.96 -8.70 5.86
CA GLY A 368 -6.62 -7.83 6.99
C GLY A 368 -6.31 -8.63 8.23
N ILE A 369 -5.16 -8.39 8.86
CA ILE A 369 -4.79 -9.04 10.12
C ILE A 369 -4.90 -8.02 11.25
N ARG A 370 -5.79 -8.31 12.19
CA ARG A 370 -5.83 -7.67 13.50
C ARG A 370 -4.97 -8.51 14.46
N PRO A 371 -3.77 -8.07 14.83
CA PRO A 371 -2.91 -8.85 15.71
C PRO A 371 -3.45 -8.88 17.15
N THR A 372 -2.88 -9.77 17.97
CA THR A 372 -3.06 -9.77 19.43
C THR A 372 -2.68 -8.39 19.99
N ILE A 373 -3.45 -7.88 20.95
CA ILE A 373 -3.06 -6.66 21.67
C ILE A 373 -1.72 -6.94 22.36
N GLY A 374 -0.69 -6.18 21.98
CA GLY A 374 0.69 -6.37 22.43
C GLY A 374 1.62 -7.09 21.46
N LEU A 375 1.17 -7.55 20.29
CA LEU A 375 2.11 -8.05 19.28
C LEU A 375 2.77 -6.92 18.47
N THR A 376 2.03 -5.85 18.18
CA THR A 376 2.49 -4.69 17.42
C THR A 376 2.38 -3.43 18.28
N SER A 377 3.37 -2.53 18.20
CA SER A 377 3.39 -1.29 19.01
C SER A 377 2.40 -0.25 18.50
N ARG A 378 1.73 0.42 19.42
CA ARG A 378 0.80 1.54 19.12
C ARG A 378 1.47 2.90 19.25
N ASP A 379 2.78 2.92 19.51
CA ASP A 379 3.54 4.14 19.61
C ASP A 379 3.55 4.93 18.29
N GLY A 380 3.26 6.23 18.37
CA GLY A 380 3.08 7.11 17.22
C GLY A 380 1.83 6.80 16.40
N ILE A 381 0.78 6.25 17.00
CA ILE A 381 -0.54 6.14 16.36
C ILE A 381 -1.52 7.04 17.09
N ILE A 382 -2.24 7.94 16.40
CA ILE A 382 -3.32 8.72 17.01
C ILE A 382 -4.37 7.73 17.56
N PRO A 383 -4.57 7.70 18.89
CA PRO A 383 -5.30 6.62 19.55
C PRO A 383 -6.82 6.86 19.52
N LEU A 384 -7.56 5.78 19.77
CA LEU A 384 -9.00 5.83 20.01
C LEU A 384 -9.36 5.22 21.38
N ALA A 385 -8.78 4.07 21.70
CA ALA A 385 -8.90 3.39 22.99
C ALA A 385 -7.74 2.41 23.15
N LEU A 386 -6.68 2.80 23.88
CA LEU A 386 -5.49 1.96 24.04
C LEU A 386 -5.78 0.61 24.71
N SER A 387 -6.91 0.41 25.36
CA SER A 387 -7.35 -0.92 25.84
C SER A 387 -7.75 -1.89 24.72
N GLN A 388 -7.98 -1.39 23.50
CA GLN A 388 -8.51 -2.14 22.35
C GLN A 388 -7.71 -1.94 21.06
N ASP A 389 -6.95 -0.84 20.96
CA ASP A 389 -6.26 -0.44 19.74
C ASP A 389 -5.14 -1.41 19.36
N VAL A 390 -5.05 -1.68 18.06
CA VAL A 390 -3.88 -2.29 17.41
C VAL A 390 -3.68 -1.65 16.05
N GLY A 391 -2.43 -1.65 15.57
CA GLY A 391 -2.12 -1.47 14.15
C GLY A 391 -1.81 -2.81 13.49
N GLY A 392 -2.17 -2.97 12.22
CA GLY A 392 -1.99 -4.24 11.52
C GLY A 392 -2.05 -4.14 9.99
N PRO A 393 -1.59 -5.19 9.30
CA PRO A 393 -1.46 -5.19 7.86
C PRO A 393 -2.78 -5.43 7.13
N MET A 394 -2.88 -4.81 5.95
CA MET A 394 -3.96 -4.95 4.98
C MET A 394 -3.33 -5.15 3.59
N ALA A 395 -3.64 -6.25 2.92
CA ALA A 395 -3.00 -6.60 1.64
C ALA A 395 -3.93 -7.41 0.76
N ARG A 396 -3.64 -7.53 -0.54
CA ARG A 396 -4.46 -8.33 -1.47
C ARG A 396 -4.37 -9.83 -1.19
N THR A 397 -3.25 -10.29 -0.63
CA THR A 397 -2.97 -11.70 -0.35
C THR A 397 -2.63 -11.92 1.12
N VAL A 398 -2.83 -13.15 1.62
CA VAL A 398 -2.40 -13.55 2.97
C VAL A 398 -0.88 -13.53 3.08
N ALA A 399 -0.16 -13.88 2.00
CA ALA A 399 1.30 -13.85 1.94
C ALA A 399 1.84 -12.43 2.19
N ASP A 400 1.31 -11.43 1.48
CA ASP A 400 1.73 -10.03 1.66
C ASP A 400 1.41 -9.52 3.06
N ALA A 401 0.23 -9.86 3.60
CA ALA A 401 -0.13 -9.49 4.96
C ALA A 401 0.82 -10.12 6.00
N ALA A 402 1.25 -11.36 5.80
CA ALA A 402 2.23 -12.04 6.66
C ALA A 402 3.62 -11.38 6.61
N ILE A 403 4.09 -10.99 5.43
CA ILE A 403 5.37 -10.26 5.25
C ILE A 403 5.36 -8.93 6.03
N LEU A 404 4.25 -8.18 5.95
CA LEU A 404 4.10 -6.95 6.71
C LEU A 404 4.05 -7.21 8.22
N LEU A 405 3.26 -8.21 8.66
CA LEU A 405 3.17 -8.56 10.09
C LEU A 405 4.54 -8.94 10.67
N ASP A 406 5.33 -9.70 9.92
CA ASP A 406 6.70 -10.06 10.30
C ASP A 406 7.57 -8.85 10.57
N THR A 407 7.47 -7.85 9.71
CA THR A 407 8.24 -6.62 9.79
C THR A 407 7.80 -5.77 10.99
N VAL A 408 6.50 -5.53 11.17
CA VAL A 408 6.00 -4.55 12.15
C VAL A 408 5.85 -5.09 13.57
N SER A 409 5.79 -6.41 13.76
CA SER A 409 5.62 -7.04 15.09
C SER A 409 6.89 -7.05 15.93
N GLY A 410 6.75 -6.84 17.24
CA GLY A 410 7.84 -6.94 18.20
C GLY A 410 7.70 -5.98 19.40
N TYR A 411 8.64 -6.12 20.33
CA TYR A 411 8.73 -5.30 21.52
C TYR A 411 9.14 -3.86 21.20
N ASP A 412 8.45 -2.92 21.84
CA ASP A 412 8.74 -1.50 21.85
C ASP A 412 8.72 -1.00 23.30
N PRO A 413 9.82 -0.44 23.83
CA PRO A 413 9.84 0.11 25.19
C PRO A 413 8.90 1.31 25.38
N ASN A 414 8.50 2.01 24.31
CA ASN A 414 7.54 3.11 24.39
C ASN A 414 6.09 2.63 24.43
N ASP A 415 5.85 1.35 24.21
CA ASP A 415 4.54 0.73 24.34
C ASP A 415 4.60 -0.55 25.17
N ILE A 416 4.41 -0.39 26.48
CA ILE A 416 4.65 -1.45 27.47
C ILE A 416 3.81 -2.73 27.25
N VAL A 417 2.64 -2.64 26.60
CA VAL A 417 1.85 -3.85 26.34
C VAL A 417 2.60 -4.83 25.41
N THR A 418 3.53 -4.31 24.61
CA THR A 418 4.33 -5.13 23.69
C THR A 418 5.32 -6.05 24.39
N ALA A 419 5.63 -5.78 25.67
CA ALA A 419 6.43 -6.69 26.49
C ALA A 419 5.81 -8.10 26.57
N SER A 420 4.48 -8.18 26.44
CA SER A 420 3.74 -9.44 26.47
C SER A 420 4.02 -10.35 25.25
N SER A 421 4.61 -9.82 24.18
CA SER A 421 4.99 -10.58 22.97
C SER A 421 6.37 -11.25 23.06
N ILE A 422 7.21 -10.87 24.04
CA ILE A 422 8.56 -11.41 24.19
C ILE A 422 8.48 -12.93 24.37
N GLY A 423 9.17 -13.66 23.49
CA GLY A 423 9.18 -15.13 23.47
C GLY A 423 7.93 -15.79 22.88
N LYS A 424 6.95 -15.02 22.37
CA LYS A 424 5.71 -15.56 21.77
C LYS A 424 5.60 -15.32 20.27
N LYS A 425 6.27 -14.30 19.74
CA LYS A 425 6.39 -14.09 18.30
C LYS A 425 7.22 -15.25 17.68
N PRO A 426 6.75 -15.93 16.62
CA PRO A 426 7.56 -16.90 15.91
C PRO A 426 8.75 -16.23 15.21
N THR A 427 9.72 -17.01 14.74
CA THR A 427 10.85 -16.48 13.96
C THR A 427 10.37 -15.71 12.72
N SER A 428 9.35 -16.25 12.04
CA SER A 428 8.69 -15.61 10.91
C SER A 428 7.29 -16.18 10.70
N TYR A 429 6.34 -15.31 10.40
CA TYR A 429 4.96 -15.59 10.03
C TYR A 429 4.86 -16.14 8.60
N THR A 430 5.81 -15.86 7.70
CA THR A 430 5.80 -16.48 6.35
C THR A 430 6.04 -17.98 6.40
N ASN A 431 6.61 -18.52 7.48
CA ASN A 431 6.73 -19.97 7.69
C ASN A 431 5.38 -20.69 7.82
N TYR A 432 4.30 -19.94 8.03
CA TYR A 432 2.94 -20.46 8.12
C TYR A 432 2.19 -20.42 6.79
N LEU A 433 2.83 -20.00 5.68
CA LEU A 433 2.21 -20.02 4.33
C LEU A 433 2.17 -21.44 3.75
N LEU A 434 1.33 -22.28 4.35
CA LEU A 434 1.18 -23.70 4.00
C LEU A 434 -0.10 -23.92 3.19
N LYS A 435 0.03 -24.36 1.93
CA LYS A 435 -1.12 -24.60 1.04
C LYS A 435 -2.06 -25.68 1.59
N ASP A 436 -1.53 -26.66 2.30
CA ASP A 436 -2.26 -27.74 2.97
C ASP A 436 -2.57 -27.45 4.45
N GLY A 437 -2.47 -26.18 4.88
CA GLY A 437 -2.68 -25.75 6.26
C GLY A 437 -4.05 -26.07 6.86
N LEU A 438 -5.08 -26.30 6.03
CA LEU A 438 -6.41 -26.74 6.47
C LEU A 438 -6.50 -28.24 6.81
N LYS A 439 -5.56 -29.07 6.35
CA LYS A 439 -5.63 -30.52 6.54
C LYS A 439 -5.55 -30.89 8.02
N GLY A 440 -6.65 -31.41 8.57
CA GLY A 440 -6.77 -31.76 9.98
C GLY A 440 -7.04 -30.57 10.91
N ALA A 441 -7.09 -29.33 10.40
CA ALA A 441 -7.41 -28.15 11.19
C ALA A 441 -8.84 -28.25 11.76
N ARG A 442 -9.04 -27.76 12.98
CA ARG A 442 -10.30 -27.86 13.74
C ARG A 442 -10.94 -26.48 13.84
N VAL A 443 -11.97 -26.27 13.04
CA VAL A 443 -12.61 -24.96 12.84
C VAL A 443 -13.98 -24.95 13.50
N GLY A 444 -14.22 -24.00 14.40
CA GLY A 444 -15.52 -23.78 15.02
C GLY A 444 -16.37 -22.79 14.22
N LEU A 445 -17.36 -23.26 13.47
CA LEU A 445 -18.32 -22.39 12.78
C LEU A 445 -19.32 -21.80 13.79
N VAL A 446 -19.24 -20.49 14.03
CA VAL A 446 -20.07 -19.80 15.01
C VAL A 446 -21.52 -19.70 14.53
N THR A 447 -22.47 -19.99 15.43
CA THR A 447 -23.92 -20.04 15.11
C THR A 447 -24.77 -19.00 15.84
N ASN A 448 -24.18 -18.20 16.73
CA ASN A 448 -24.89 -17.13 17.45
C ASN A 448 -25.41 -16.07 16.47
N SER A 449 -26.72 -15.96 16.29
CA SER A 449 -27.34 -14.96 15.40
C SER A 449 -27.01 -13.52 15.80
N SER A 450 -26.78 -13.26 17.10
CA SER A 450 -26.32 -11.96 17.61
C SER A 450 -24.92 -11.58 17.18
N VAL A 451 -24.09 -12.56 16.80
CA VAL A 451 -22.73 -12.38 16.29
C VAL A 451 -22.73 -12.36 14.76
N ILE A 452 -23.32 -13.37 14.12
CA ILE A 452 -23.21 -13.60 12.66
C ILE A 452 -24.30 -12.86 11.85
N GLY A 453 -25.34 -12.35 12.52
CA GLY A 453 -26.48 -11.71 11.88
C GLY A 453 -27.41 -12.68 11.16
N THR A 454 -28.30 -12.13 10.34
CA THR A 454 -29.36 -12.89 9.63
C THR A 454 -29.39 -12.60 8.13
N ASN A 455 -28.42 -11.84 7.60
CA ASN A 455 -28.37 -11.51 6.17
C ASN A 455 -28.06 -12.76 5.34
N LYS A 456 -28.93 -13.05 4.37
CA LYS A 456 -28.86 -14.30 3.59
C LYS A 456 -27.59 -14.42 2.74
N ASP A 457 -27.12 -13.33 2.14
CA ASP A 457 -25.91 -13.35 1.30
C ASP A 457 -24.68 -13.65 2.16
N VAL A 458 -24.57 -12.99 3.32
CA VAL A 458 -23.48 -13.21 4.27
C VAL A 458 -23.47 -14.65 4.79
N LEU A 459 -24.63 -15.16 5.21
CA LEU A 459 -24.74 -16.53 5.72
C LEU A 459 -24.45 -17.58 4.64
N ALA A 460 -24.87 -17.33 3.39
CA ALA A 460 -24.57 -18.22 2.27
C ALA A 460 -23.05 -18.29 1.99
N LEU A 461 -22.37 -17.14 1.99
CA LEU A 461 -20.92 -17.09 1.79
C LEU A 461 -20.15 -17.71 2.96
N LEU A 462 -20.59 -17.50 4.20
CA LEU A 462 -20.02 -18.15 5.38
C LEU A 462 -20.13 -19.67 5.30
N ASN A 463 -21.32 -20.19 4.95
CA ASN A 463 -21.53 -21.63 4.79
C ASN A 463 -20.72 -22.21 3.63
N LYS A 464 -20.62 -21.49 2.51
CA LYS A 464 -19.76 -21.89 1.38
C LYS A 464 -18.30 -21.96 1.80
N ALA A 465 -17.80 -20.98 2.55
CA ALA A 465 -16.43 -20.98 3.04
C ALA A 465 -16.16 -22.16 4.00
N ALA A 466 -17.09 -22.44 4.91
CA ALA A 466 -17.02 -23.61 5.79
C ALA A 466 -16.97 -24.92 4.99
N GLU A 467 -17.72 -25.03 3.89
CA GLU A 467 -17.67 -26.22 3.02
C GLU A 467 -16.34 -26.34 2.29
N SER A 468 -15.82 -25.25 1.70
CA SER A 468 -14.50 -25.25 1.10
C SER A 468 -13.40 -25.66 2.09
N MET A 469 -13.51 -25.27 3.37
CA MET A 469 -12.59 -25.74 4.40
C MET A 469 -12.69 -27.24 4.66
N ARG A 470 -13.90 -27.82 4.65
CA ARG A 470 -14.09 -29.29 4.75
C ARG A 470 -13.47 -30.02 3.58
N GLU A 471 -13.65 -29.50 2.36
CA GLU A 471 -13.06 -30.06 1.14
C GLU A 471 -11.53 -30.09 1.17
N GLN A 472 -10.89 -29.12 1.83
CA GLN A 472 -9.44 -29.09 2.07
C GLN A 472 -8.99 -29.94 3.28
N GLY A 473 -9.90 -30.67 3.90
CA GLY A 473 -9.61 -31.62 4.98
C GLY A 473 -9.69 -31.06 6.39
N ALA A 474 -10.30 -29.89 6.60
CA ALA A 474 -10.57 -29.37 7.94
C ALA A 474 -11.79 -30.05 8.58
N VAL A 475 -11.75 -30.22 9.90
CA VAL A 475 -12.90 -30.63 10.71
C VAL A 475 -13.66 -29.38 11.14
N VAL A 476 -14.77 -29.09 10.45
CA VAL A 476 -15.60 -27.90 10.73
C VAL A 476 -16.81 -28.28 11.59
N THR A 477 -16.86 -27.78 12.83
CA THR A 477 -17.91 -28.08 13.82
C THR A 477 -18.72 -26.83 14.15
N ASN A 478 -20.05 -26.94 14.15
CA ASN A 478 -20.90 -25.85 14.60
C ASN A 478 -20.73 -25.60 16.10
N VAL A 479 -20.55 -24.35 16.49
CA VAL A 479 -20.34 -23.95 17.88
C VAL A 479 -21.16 -22.74 18.29
N TYR A 480 -21.44 -22.65 19.58
CA TYR A 480 -22.19 -21.57 20.21
C TYR A 480 -21.32 -20.90 21.27
N ILE A 481 -21.06 -19.60 21.12
CA ILE A 481 -20.25 -18.81 22.06
C ILE A 481 -21.08 -18.55 23.33
N PRO A 482 -20.61 -18.97 24.52
CA PRO A 482 -21.26 -18.63 25.78
C PRO A 482 -21.26 -17.11 26.00
N ASN A 483 -22.35 -16.57 26.56
CA ASN A 483 -22.51 -15.14 26.85
C ASN A 483 -22.43 -14.21 25.61
N ALA A 484 -22.58 -14.73 24.39
CA ALA A 484 -22.42 -13.93 23.18
C ALA A 484 -23.29 -12.66 23.17
N ASP A 485 -24.57 -12.77 23.55
CA ASP A 485 -25.51 -11.65 23.57
C ASP A 485 -25.07 -10.54 24.54
N THR A 486 -24.53 -10.92 25.71
CA THR A 486 -23.98 -9.99 26.69
C THR A 486 -22.68 -9.37 26.19
N ILE A 487 -21.78 -10.16 25.61
CA ILE A 487 -20.52 -9.67 25.04
C ILE A 487 -20.81 -8.63 23.96
N VAL A 488 -21.76 -8.91 23.06
CA VAL A 488 -22.08 -7.98 21.97
C VAL A 488 -22.98 -6.83 22.38
N SER A 489 -23.45 -6.75 23.63
CA SER A 489 -24.20 -5.58 24.12
C SER A 489 -23.30 -4.53 24.78
N TYR A 490 -22.13 -4.92 25.30
CA TYR A 490 -21.17 -3.99 25.91
C TYR A 490 -20.69 -2.91 24.93
N SER A 491 -20.66 -1.66 25.40
CA SER A 491 -20.07 -0.55 24.64
C SER A 491 -18.55 -0.71 24.47
N SER A 492 -18.02 -0.04 23.44
CA SER A 492 -16.58 0.12 23.26
C SER A 492 -16.02 1.06 24.33
N LEU A 493 -14.80 0.79 24.80
CA LEU A 493 -14.10 1.66 25.75
C LEU A 493 -13.66 2.98 25.11
N SER A 494 -13.72 3.11 23.79
CA SER A 494 -13.50 4.37 23.08
C SER A 494 -14.47 5.49 23.42
N ALA A 495 -15.64 5.16 23.99
CA ALA A 495 -16.54 6.16 24.55
C ALA A 495 -15.97 6.84 25.82
N TYR A 496 -14.97 6.24 26.46
CA TYR A 496 -14.36 6.71 27.70
C TYR A 496 -12.91 7.17 27.51
N GLU A 497 -12.10 6.37 26.82
CA GLU A 497 -10.64 6.54 26.75
C GLU A 497 -10.21 7.65 25.78
N PHE A 498 -11.00 7.93 24.74
CA PHE A 498 -10.60 8.78 23.63
C PHE A 498 -10.09 10.16 24.06
N LYS A 499 -10.80 10.85 24.96
CA LYS A 499 -10.39 12.18 25.46
C LYS A 499 -8.98 12.14 26.02
N TYR A 500 -8.74 11.20 26.92
CA TYR A 500 -7.46 11.11 27.65
C TYR A 500 -6.35 10.67 26.71
N ASN A 501 -6.58 9.63 25.91
CA ASN A 501 -5.55 9.13 24.99
C ASN A 501 -5.20 10.15 23.90
N LEU A 502 -6.17 10.88 23.35
CA LEU A 502 -5.89 11.95 22.37
C LEU A 502 -5.09 13.09 23.01
N ASN A 503 -5.48 13.56 24.20
CA ASN A 503 -4.77 14.63 24.90
C ASN A 503 -3.34 14.22 25.27
N ASP A 504 -3.14 12.97 25.70
CA ASP A 504 -1.80 12.43 25.98
C ASP A 504 -0.94 12.39 24.71
N TYR A 505 -1.51 11.98 23.58
CA TYR A 505 -0.81 12.01 22.28
C TYR A 505 -0.43 13.45 21.88
N LEU A 506 -1.38 14.39 21.89
CA LEU A 506 -1.15 15.78 21.45
C LEU A 506 -0.15 16.55 22.34
N SER A 507 -0.01 16.15 23.61
CA SER A 507 0.96 16.74 24.53
C SER A 507 2.34 16.06 24.50
N ASN A 508 2.47 14.91 23.81
CA ASN A 508 3.69 14.14 23.77
C ASN A 508 4.70 14.71 22.75
N LYS A 509 5.65 15.50 23.27
CA LYS A 509 6.72 16.14 22.48
C LYS A 509 7.70 15.18 21.81
N ARG A 510 7.68 13.87 22.14
CA ARG A 510 8.45 12.86 21.39
C ARG A 510 7.77 12.52 20.06
N LEU A 511 6.45 12.68 19.99
CA LEU A 511 5.65 12.30 18.82
C LEU A 511 5.31 13.52 17.98
N VAL A 512 4.86 14.60 18.61
CA VAL A 512 4.29 15.77 17.93
C VAL A 512 5.10 17.03 18.20
N ASP A 513 5.30 17.85 17.16
CA ASP A 513 5.80 19.22 17.31
C ASP A 513 4.64 20.12 17.81
N PRO A 514 4.68 20.64 19.05
CA PRO A 514 3.60 21.47 19.57
C PRO A 514 3.38 22.76 18.79
N SER A 515 4.37 23.23 18.02
CA SER A 515 4.27 24.42 17.18
C SER A 515 3.51 24.18 15.86
N SER A 516 3.40 22.91 15.45
CA SER A 516 2.59 22.49 14.30
C SER A 516 1.11 22.33 14.64
N LEU A 517 0.79 22.16 15.93
CA LEU A 517 -0.58 21.95 16.40
C LEU A 517 -1.37 23.25 16.52
N ARG A 518 -2.52 23.27 15.85
CA ARG A 518 -3.54 24.30 16.06
C ARG A 518 -4.32 24.13 17.36
N TYR A 519 -4.53 22.88 17.78
CA TYR A 519 -5.29 22.51 18.97
C TYR A 519 -4.50 21.50 19.80
N HIS A 520 -4.48 21.68 21.12
CA HIS A 520 -3.63 20.88 22.03
C HIS A 520 -4.44 19.91 22.90
N SER A 521 -5.77 19.88 22.74
CA SER A 521 -6.67 18.98 23.45
C SER A 521 -7.99 18.75 22.70
N LEU A 522 -8.72 17.70 23.07
CA LEU A 522 -10.10 17.46 22.60
C LEU A 522 -11.02 18.64 22.92
N THR A 523 -10.85 19.27 24.07
CA THR A 523 -11.64 20.44 24.48
C THR A 523 -11.44 21.61 23.50
N ASP A 524 -10.21 21.88 23.07
CA ASP A 524 -9.93 22.92 22.07
C ASP A 524 -10.58 22.59 20.72
N ILE A 525 -10.49 21.33 20.29
CA ILE A 525 -11.11 20.84 19.04
C ILE A 525 -12.63 21.01 19.10
N VAL A 526 -13.29 20.60 20.18
CA VAL A 526 -14.74 20.73 20.36
C VAL A 526 -15.16 22.21 20.35
N ASN A 527 -14.38 23.08 21.00
CA ASN A 527 -14.64 24.52 21.06
C ASN A 527 -14.48 25.23 19.72
N SER A 528 -13.70 24.67 18.77
CA SER A 528 -13.61 25.21 17.40
C SER A 528 -14.95 25.20 16.66
N GLN A 529 -15.81 24.22 16.96
CA GLN A 529 -17.10 23.92 16.33
C GLN A 529 -17.12 23.65 14.82
N THR A 530 -16.07 24.01 14.07
CA THR A 530 -16.06 23.98 12.59
C THR A 530 -14.98 23.10 11.99
N ASP A 531 -13.93 22.76 12.73
CA ASP A 531 -12.73 22.15 12.17
C ASP A 531 -12.74 20.61 12.27
N PHE A 532 -13.93 20.02 12.24
CA PHE A 532 -14.16 18.58 12.25
C PHE A 532 -15.53 18.30 11.62
N LEU A 533 -15.84 17.04 11.31
CA LEU A 533 -17.12 16.68 10.71
C LEU A 533 -18.31 17.06 11.62
N SER A 534 -19.29 17.77 11.07
CA SER A 534 -20.49 18.17 11.81
C SER A 534 -21.26 16.97 12.40
N SER A 535 -21.23 15.81 11.72
CA SER A 535 -21.81 14.55 12.21
C SER A 535 -21.15 14.01 13.47
N LEU A 536 -19.90 14.40 13.77
CA LEU A 536 -19.17 13.99 14.97
C LEU A 536 -19.37 14.93 16.16
N LYS A 537 -20.01 16.10 15.98
CA LYS A 537 -20.16 17.12 17.05
C LYS A 537 -20.72 16.54 18.35
N SER A 538 -21.84 15.83 18.27
CA SER A 538 -22.47 15.21 19.46
C SER A 538 -21.53 14.19 20.12
N THR A 539 -20.86 13.34 19.33
CA THR A 539 -19.95 12.32 19.82
C THR A 539 -18.73 12.93 20.51
N LEU A 540 -18.09 13.94 19.91
CA LEU A 540 -16.91 14.59 20.47
C LEU A 540 -17.27 15.37 21.75
N THR A 541 -18.37 16.14 21.75
CA THR A 541 -18.85 16.82 22.97
C THR A 541 -19.16 15.83 24.09
N THR A 542 -19.80 14.70 23.78
CA THR A 542 -20.08 13.67 24.79
C THR A 542 -18.79 13.08 25.35
N ARG A 543 -17.81 12.76 24.49
CA ARG A 543 -16.52 12.20 24.93
C ARG A 543 -15.67 13.21 25.71
N ASP A 544 -15.79 14.50 25.41
CA ASP A 544 -15.08 15.55 26.14
C ASP A 544 -15.62 15.75 27.56
N THR A 545 -16.87 15.35 27.85
CA THR A 545 -17.47 15.45 29.20
C THR A 545 -17.25 14.22 30.07
N VAL A 546 -16.53 13.20 29.58
CA VAL A 546 -16.23 11.98 30.34
C VAL A 546 -15.42 12.33 31.60
N ALA A 547 -15.85 11.78 32.74
CA ALA A 547 -15.16 11.91 34.02
C ALA A 547 -13.84 11.12 34.05
N PRO A 548 -12.86 11.52 34.90
CA PRO A 548 -11.58 10.83 35.04
C PRO A 548 -11.69 9.31 35.14
N LEU A 549 -10.89 8.59 34.34
CA LEU A 549 -10.97 7.12 34.21
C LEU A 549 -10.73 6.39 35.54
N ASP A 550 -9.90 6.96 36.41
CA ASP A 550 -9.57 6.44 37.74
C ASP A 550 -10.72 6.58 38.76
N THR A 551 -11.76 7.35 38.46
CA THR A 551 -12.95 7.50 39.31
C THR A 551 -14.25 7.05 38.62
N ASN A 552 -14.19 6.78 37.31
CA ASN A 552 -15.32 6.32 36.53
C ASN A 552 -15.60 4.81 36.74
N GLN A 553 -16.59 4.50 37.57
CA GLN A 553 -16.90 3.10 37.91
C GLN A 553 -17.39 2.29 36.70
N ALA A 554 -18.21 2.88 35.83
CA ALA A 554 -18.71 2.19 34.63
C ALA A 554 -17.57 1.80 33.68
N TYR A 555 -16.58 2.69 33.51
CA TYR A 555 -15.37 2.39 32.76
C TYR A 555 -14.61 1.18 33.35
N LYS A 556 -14.35 1.20 34.67
CA LYS A 556 -13.63 0.12 35.35
C LYS A 556 -14.36 -1.22 35.28
N ASP A 557 -15.69 -1.20 35.41
CA ASP A 557 -16.51 -2.41 35.33
C ASP A 557 -16.44 -3.01 33.92
N ILE A 558 -16.58 -2.20 32.88
CA ILE A 558 -16.45 -2.68 31.49
C ILE A 558 -15.03 -3.21 31.27
N LEU A 559 -14.00 -2.47 31.66
CA LEU A 559 -12.60 -2.88 31.49
C LEU A 559 -12.30 -4.23 32.15
N LEU A 560 -12.78 -4.46 33.37
CA LEU A 560 -12.50 -5.67 34.13
C LEU A 560 -13.39 -6.86 33.73
N PHE A 561 -14.71 -6.65 33.63
CA PHE A 561 -15.66 -7.76 33.48
C PHE A 561 -15.85 -8.19 32.02
N ARG A 562 -15.99 -7.24 31.09
CA ARG A 562 -16.22 -7.57 29.66
C ARG A 562 -15.07 -8.38 29.10
N THR A 563 -13.83 -7.88 29.25
CA THR A 563 -12.66 -8.54 28.67
C THR A 563 -12.46 -9.93 29.25
N ARG A 564 -12.56 -10.08 30.58
CA ARG A 564 -12.48 -11.40 31.22
C ARG A 564 -13.57 -12.35 30.74
N MET A 565 -14.82 -11.89 30.67
CA MET A 565 -15.96 -12.69 30.20
C MET A 565 -15.74 -13.13 28.76
N THR A 566 -15.35 -12.21 27.86
CA THR A 566 -15.09 -12.54 26.46
C THR A 566 -13.95 -13.56 26.33
N GLN A 567 -12.82 -13.35 27.02
CA GLN A 567 -11.69 -14.29 26.99
C GLN A 567 -12.07 -15.68 27.50
N GLN A 568 -12.78 -15.78 28.63
CA GLN A 568 -13.21 -17.05 29.21
C GLN A 568 -14.22 -17.77 28.32
N SER A 569 -15.19 -17.06 27.75
CA SER A 569 -16.16 -17.62 26.81
C SER A 569 -15.48 -18.20 25.56
N LEU A 570 -14.53 -17.47 24.96
CA LEU A 570 -13.83 -17.90 23.75
C LEU A 570 -12.85 -19.05 24.04
N LEU A 571 -11.96 -18.90 25.02
CA LEU A 571 -10.96 -19.92 25.35
C LEU A 571 -11.61 -21.21 25.85
N GLY A 572 -12.65 -21.10 26.69
CA GLY A 572 -13.39 -22.25 27.19
C GLY A 572 -14.10 -22.99 26.05
N LEU A 573 -14.74 -22.27 25.12
CA LEU A 573 -15.36 -22.87 23.94
C LEU A 573 -14.32 -23.61 23.09
N MET A 574 -13.21 -22.95 22.76
CA MET A 574 -12.16 -23.53 21.93
C MET A 574 -11.50 -24.74 22.61
N ALA A 575 -11.25 -24.68 23.92
CA ALA A 575 -10.69 -25.81 24.66
C ALA A 575 -11.65 -27.01 24.71
N ASN A 576 -12.92 -26.79 25.04
CA ASN A 576 -13.92 -27.86 25.17
C ASN A 576 -14.21 -28.59 23.85
N ASN A 577 -13.99 -27.93 22.71
CA ASN A 577 -14.20 -28.49 21.38
C ASN A 577 -12.89 -28.83 20.65
N ASN A 578 -11.74 -28.63 21.31
CA ASN A 578 -10.40 -28.79 20.76
C ASN A 578 -10.21 -28.00 19.44
N LEU A 579 -10.58 -26.73 19.40
CA LEU A 579 -10.53 -25.91 18.19
C LEU A 579 -9.20 -25.17 18.07
N ASP A 580 -8.75 -25.03 16.82
CA ASP A 580 -7.64 -24.18 16.42
C ASP A 580 -8.13 -22.74 16.22
N VAL A 581 -9.27 -22.58 15.53
CA VAL A 581 -9.85 -21.27 15.22
C VAL A 581 -11.39 -21.26 15.29
N LEU A 582 -11.96 -20.08 15.51
CA LEU A 582 -13.38 -19.80 15.29
C LEU A 582 -13.56 -19.14 13.91
N LEU A 583 -14.60 -19.55 13.19
CA LEU A 583 -15.00 -19.03 11.89
C LEU A 583 -16.36 -18.32 12.00
N TYR A 584 -16.42 -17.07 11.54
CA TYR A 584 -17.62 -16.23 11.50
C TYR A 584 -17.48 -15.18 10.38
N PRO A 585 -18.53 -14.40 10.02
CA PRO A 585 -18.38 -13.40 8.96
C PRO A 585 -17.71 -12.14 9.53
N ALA A 586 -16.83 -11.50 8.76
CA ALA A 586 -16.18 -10.25 9.16
C ALA A 586 -17.19 -9.09 9.33
N THR A 587 -18.31 -9.16 8.61
CA THR A 587 -19.41 -8.18 8.63
C THR A 587 -20.74 -8.89 8.55
N THR A 588 -21.75 -8.47 9.32
CA THR A 588 -23.07 -9.14 9.34
C THR A 588 -23.99 -8.72 8.20
N THR A 589 -23.67 -7.62 7.51
CA THR A 589 -24.37 -7.19 6.29
C THR A 589 -23.38 -6.60 5.29
N PRO A 590 -23.77 -6.47 4.01
CA PRO A 590 -22.96 -5.78 3.00
C PRO A 590 -22.77 -4.27 3.24
N THR A 591 -23.54 -3.65 4.14
CA THR A 591 -23.56 -2.18 4.30
C THR A 591 -23.31 -1.70 5.74
N SER A 592 -23.26 -2.60 6.72
CA SER A 592 -22.90 -2.32 8.11
C SER A 592 -22.00 -3.40 8.72
N GLY A 593 -21.04 -2.97 9.54
CA GLY A 593 -20.03 -3.84 10.17
C GLY A 593 -20.59 -4.90 11.11
N GLY A 594 -21.80 -4.70 11.65
CA GLY A 594 -22.44 -5.67 12.54
C GLY A 594 -21.83 -5.75 13.94
N ASN A 595 -22.07 -6.87 14.61
CA ASN A 595 -21.62 -7.12 16.00
C ASN A 595 -20.43 -8.06 16.13
N ALA A 596 -20.08 -8.79 15.06
CA ALA A 596 -18.91 -9.69 15.04
C ALA A 596 -17.60 -8.96 15.37
N ASN A 597 -17.55 -7.67 15.07
CA ASN A 597 -16.44 -6.76 15.35
C ASN A 597 -16.09 -6.62 16.84
N ARG A 598 -16.88 -7.15 17.77
CA ARG A 598 -16.66 -7.07 19.23
C ARG A 598 -15.80 -8.22 19.78
N LEU A 599 -15.74 -9.38 19.12
CA LEU A 599 -15.08 -10.57 19.68
C LEU A 599 -13.57 -10.36 19.87
N SER A 600 -12.84 -10.11 18.78
CA SER A 600 -11.39 -9.93 18.82
C SER A 600 -10.96 -8.69 19.63
N PRO A 601 -11.56 -7.49 19.47
CA PRO A 601 -11.15 -6.33 20.26
C PRO A 601 -11.46 -6.42 21.74
N PHE A 602 -12.57 -7.05 22.14
CA PHE A 602 -12.91 -7.15 23.56
C PHE A 602 -12.10 -8.22 24.28
N SER A 603 -11.68 -9.27 23.56
CA SER A 603 -10.76 -10.30 24.10
C SER A 603 -9.29 -9.92 24.01
N GLY A 604 -8.92 -9.05 23.05
CA GLY A 604 -7.54 -8.77 22.68
C GLY A 604 -6.89 -9.86 21.82
N PHE A 605 -7.66 -10.84 21.34
CA PHE A 605 -7.17 -11.97 20.55
C PHE A 605 -7.00 -11.60 19.08
N PRO A 606 -6.13 -12.31 18.33
CA PRO A 606 -5.90 -11.99 16.94
C PRO A 606 -7.05 -12.48 16.05
N ALA A 607 -7.23 -11.80 14.92
CA ALA A 607 -8.14 -12.23 13.88
C ALA A 607 -7.61 -11.90 12.48
N ILE A 608 -7.97 -12.72 11.49
CA ILE A 608 -7.68 -12.48 10.07
C ILE A 608 -8.98 -12.47 9.28
N SER A 609 -9.17 -11.45 8.45
CA SER A 609 -10.24 -11.36 7.46
C SER A 609 -9.71 -11.83 6.11
N VAL A 610 -10.40 -12.77 5.43
CA VAL A 610 -10.01 -13.29 4.11
C VAL A 610 -11.22 -13.28 3.16
N PRO A 611 -11.08 -12.83 1.90
CA PRO A 611 -12.19 -12.73 0.95
C PRO A 611 -12.96 -14.04 0.75
N ALA A 612 -14.28 -13.98 0.87
CA ALA A 612 -15.18 -15.14 0.75
C ALA A 612 -16.07 -15.10 -0.50
N GLY A 613 -16.26 -13.92 -1.09
CA GLY A 613 -17.03 -13.71 -2.30
C GLY A 613 -17.76 -12.37 -2.29
N TYR A 614 -18.90 -12.30 -2.98
CA TYR A 614 -19.64 -11.07 -3.22
C TYR A 614 -21.12 -11.29 -2.93
N ALA A 615 -21.74 -10.35 -2.24
CA ALA A 615 -23.19 -10.30 -2.05
C ALA A 615 -23.90 -10.00 -3.37
N THR A 616 -25.22 -10.17 -3.41
CA THR A 616 -26.05 -9.97 -4.62
C THR A 616 -25.92 -8.56 -5.18
N ASN A 617 -25.67 -7.57 -4.31
CA ASN A 617 -25.45 -6.18 -4.70
C ASN A 617 -24.01 -5.87 -5.20
N GLY A 618 -23.15 -6.87 -5.33
CA GLY A 618 -21.76 -6.74 -5.77
C GLY A 618 -20.76 -6.37 -4.66
N THR A 619 -21.21 -6.15 -3.42
CA THR A 619 -20.30 -5.80 -2.32
C THR A 619 -19.49 -7.03 -1.91
N PRO A 620 -18.17 -6.93 -1.81
CA PRO A 620 -17.35 -8.02 -1.30
C PRO A 620 -17.67 -8.32 0.17
N ILE A 621 -17.58 -9.61 0.53
CA ILE A 621 -17.74 -10.12 1.89
C ILE A 621 -16.56 -11.04 2.19
N ALA A 622 -16.00 -10.91 3.39
CA ALA A 622 -14.96 -11.79 3.91
C ALA A 622 -15.46 -12.66 5.06
N ILE A 623 -14.82 -13.81 5.22
CA ILE A 623 -14.84 -14.55 6.48
C ILE A 623 -13.81 -13.94 7.44
N GLU A 624 -14.03 -14.15 8.73
CA GLU A 624 -13.08 -13.86 9.79
C GLU A 624 -12.75 -15.13 10.56
N LEU A 625 -11.45 -15.33 10.80
CA LEU A 625 -10.91 -16.37 11.66
C LEU A 625 -10.34 -15.72 12.92
N LEU A 626 -10.66 -16.28 14.09
CA LEU A 626 -10.13 -15.86 15.40
C LEU A 626 -9.41 -17.02 16.08
N ALA A 627 -8.22 -16.75 16.60
CA ALA A 627 -7.38 -17.72 17.30
C ALA A 627 -7.11 -17.29 18.75
N ARG A 628 -6.30 -18.07 19.47
CA ARG A 628 -5.85 -17.72 20.82
C ARG A 628 -4.81 -16.59 20.75
N PRO A 629 -4.55 -15.87 21.86
CA PRO A 629 -3.55 -14.82 21.86
C PRO A 629 -2.17 -15.36 21.45
N TYR A 630 -1.49 -14.64 20.56
CA TYR A 630 -0.20 -14.97 19.94
C TYR A 630 -0.19 -16.18 18.98
N GLU A 631 -1.37 -16.61 18.50
CA GLU A 631 -1.50 -17.65 17.46
C GLU A 631 -1.78 -17.06 16.07
N GLU A 632 -1.22 -15.88 15.74
CA GLU A 632 -1.35 -15.32 14.38
C GLU A 632 -0.78 -16.25 13.30
N GLY A 633 0.22 -17.07 13.64
CA GLY A 633 0.74 -18.11 12.74
C GLY A 633 -0.34 -19.13 12.35
N GLU A 634 -1.20 -19.55 13.29
CA GLU A 634 -2.29 -20.47 13.02
C GLU A 634 -3.36 -19.84 12.11
N LEU A 635 -3.67 -18.56 12.35
CA LEU A 635 -4.55 -17.77 11.49
C LEU A 635 -4.01 -17.67 10.06
N ILE A 636 -2.71 -17.38 9.90
CA ILE A 636 -2.05 -17.28 8.60
C ILE A 636 -2.05 -18.63 7.90
N LYS A 637 -1.78 -19.72 8.63
CA LYS A 637 -1.80 -21.09 8.09
C LYS A 637 -3.16 -21.47 7.50
N ILE A 638 -4.21 -21.30 8.28
CA ILE A 638 -5.57 -21.66 7.87
C ILE A 638 -6.08 -20.66 6.80
N GLY A 639 -5.84 -19.38 7.00
CA GLY A 639 -6.25 -18.32 6.07
C GLY A 639 -5.59 -18.44 4.69
N TYR A 640 -4.28 -18.73 4.64
CA TYR A 640 -3.55 -18.93 3.40
C TYR A 640 -4.03 -20.19 2.67
N SER A 641 -4.17 -21.32 3.37
CA SER A 641 -4.71 -22.54 2.75
C SER A 641 -6.11 -22.32 2.18
N TYR A 642 -6.98 -21.59 2.88
CA TYR A 642 -8.31 -21.20 2.37
C TYR A 642 -8.24 -20.28 1.14
N GLU A 643 -7.37 -19.25 1.18
CA GLU A 643 -7.16 -18.34 0.06
C GLU A 643 -6.70 -19.09 -1.19
N GLN A 644 -5.70 -19.97 -1.07
CA GLN A 644 -5.14 -20.75 -2.18
C GLN A 644 -6.11 -21.81 -2.73
N ALA A 645 -7.07 -22.26 -1.93
CA ALA A 645 -8.10 -23.18 -2.39
C ALA A 645 -9.23 -22.49 -3.16
N THR A 646 -9.43 -21.18 -2.95
CA THR A 646 -10.65 -20.50 -3.39
C THR A 646 -10.43 -19.33 -4.34
N HIS A 647 -9.35 -18.56 -4.17
CA HIS A 647 -9.03 -17.38 -4.97
C HIS A 647 -10.22 -16.43 -5.19
N ASN A 648 -11.05 -16.20 -4.16
CA ASN A 648 -12.30 -15.43 -4.28
C ASN A 648 -12.10 -13.94 -4.64
N ARG A 649 -10.90 -13.38 -4.39
CA ARG A 649 -10.59 -11.99 -4.72
C ARG A 649 -10.59 -11.80 -6.24
N VAL A 650 -11.22 -10.72 -6.69
CA VAL A 650 -11.22 -10.23 -8.07
C VAL A 650 -10.94 -8.74 -8.02
N ALA A 651 -10.14 -8.20 -8.94
CA ALA A 651 -9.88 -6.76 -9.01
C ALA A 651 -11.16 -5.96 -9.34
N PRO A 652 -11.37 -4.77 -8.76
CA PRO A 652 -12.54 -3.94 -9.03
C PRO A 652 -12.51 -3.39 -10.47
N LYS A 653 -13.65 -3.51 -11.17
CA LYS A 653 -13.78 -3.06 -12.58
C LYS A 653 -13.77 -1.54 -12.77
N SER A 654 -13.95 -0.77 -11.70
CA SER A 654 -14.01 0.70 -11.77
C SER A 654 -12.64 1.37 -12.00
N VAL A 655 -11.55 0.62 -11.81
CA VAL A 655 -10.17 1.10 -11.88
C VAL A 655 -9.30 0.12 -12.69
N PRO A 656 -9.56 -0.01 -14.01
CA PRO A 656 -8.86 -0.96 -14.88
C PRO A 656 -7.35 -0.70 -14.93
N ALA A 657 -6.60 -1.60 -15.58
CA ALA A 657 -5.19 -1.37 -15.89
C ALA A 657 -5.03 -0.09 -16.73
N LEU A 658 -3.94 0.65 -16.51
CA LEU A 658 -3.56 1.74 -17.40
C LEU A 658 -2.87 1.18 -18.66
N PRO A 659 -2.97 1.86 -19.82
CA PRO A 659 -2.35 1.43 -21.07
C PRO A 659 -0.83 1.32 -21.03
#